data_AF-A0A077ZIK3-F1
#
_entry.id   AF-A0A077ZIK3-F1
#
_cell.length_a   1.000
_cell.length_b   1.000
_cell.length_c   1.000
_cell.angle_alpha   90.00
_cell.angle_beta   90.00
_cell.angle_gamma   90.00
#
_symmetry.space_group_name_H-M   'P 1'
#
loop_
_entity.id
_entity.type
_entity.pdbx_description
1 polymer ?
#
loop_
_entity_poly.entity_id
_entity_poly.type
_entity_poly.pdbx_seq_one_letter_code
_entity_poly.pdbx_strand_id
1 'polypeptide(L)'
;MAQFYSAKRRTTTRQIITVSVNDLDSFGQGVARHNGKALFIPGLLPQENAEVTVTEDKKQYARAKVVRRLSDSPERETPRCPHFGVCGGCQQQHASVDLQQRSKSAALARLMKHEVSEVIADVPWGYRRRARLSLNYLPKTQQLQMGFRKAGSSDIVDVKQCPILVPQLEALLPKVRACLGSLQAIRHLGHVELVQATSGTLMILRHTAPLSSADREKLERFSHSEGLDLYLAPDSEILETVSGEMPWYDSNGLRLTFSPRDFIQVNAGVNQKMVARALEWLDVQPEDRVLDLFCGMGNFTLPLATQAASVVGVEGVPALVEKGQQNARLNGLQNVTFYHENLEEDVTKQPWAKNGFDKVLLDPARAGAAGVMQQIIKLEPIRIVYVSCNPATLARDSEALLKAGYTIARLAMLDMFPHTGHLESMVWSLKERTMVAVRSAHINKAGEFDPEKWIASLGITSQKSCECLAETWAYCLQQTQGHPDASLLLWRGVEMVEILSTLSMDIDTLRAALLFPLADANVVSEDVLRESVGKSVVNLIHGVRDMAAIRQLKATHTDSVSSEQVDNVRRMLLAMVDDFRCVVIKLAERIAHLREVKDAPEDERVLAAKECTNIYAPLANRLGIGQLKWELEDYCFRYLHPTEYKRIAKLLHERRLDREHYIEEFVGHLRAEMKAEGVKAEVYGRPKHIYSIWRKMQKKNLAFDELFDVRAVRIVAERLQDCYAALGIVHTHYRHLPDEFDDYVANPKPNGYQSIHTVVLGPGGKTVEIQIRTKQMHEDAELGVAAHWKYKEGAAAGGARSGHEDRIAWLRKLIAWQEEMADSGEMLDEVRSQVFDDRVYVFTPKGDVVDLPAGSTPLDFAYHIHSDVGHRCIGAKIGGRIVPFTYQLQMGDQIEIITQKQPNPSRDWLNPNLGYVTTSRGRSKIHAWFRKQDRDKNILAGRQILDDELEHLGISLKEAEKHLLPRYNFNDVDELLAAIGGGDIRLNQMVNFLQSQFNKPSAEEQDAAALKQLQQKSYTPQNRSKDNGRVVVEGVGNLMHHIARCCQPIPGDEIVGFITQGRGISVHRADCEQLAELRSHAPERIVDAVWGESYSAGYSLVVRVVANDRSGLLRDITTILANEKVNVLGVASRSDTKQQLATIDMTIEIYNLQVLGRVLGKLNQVPDVIDARRLHGS
;
A
#
# COMPACT_ATOMS: atom_id res chain seq x y z
N MET A 1 65.53 6.39 -26.73
CA MET A 1 65.50 7.87 -26.74
C MET A 1 64.23 8.34 -26.05
N ALA A 2 64.30 8.65 -24.75
CA ALA A 2 63.26 9.40 -24.03
C ALA A 2 64.01 10.46 -23.22
N GLN A 3 63.92 11.72 -23.65
CA GLN A 3 64.62 12.84 -23.01
C GLN A 3 64.03 13.06 -21.61
N PHE A 4 64.83 12.80 -20.58
CA PHE A 4 64.54 13.19 -19.20
C PHE A 4 64.61 14.71 -19.08
N TYR A 5 63.45 15.37 -19.01
CA TYR A 5 63.35 16.78 -18.66
C TYR A 5 63.57 16.93 -17.15
N SER A 6 64.78 17.28 -16.70
CA SER A 6 65.04 17.64 -15.30
C SER A 6 64.54 19.07 -15.04
N ALA A 7 63.52 19.24 -14.21
CA ALA A 7 63.10 20.58 -13.77
C ALA A 7 64.23 21.25 -12.96
N LYS A 8 64.71 22.42 -13.42
CA LYS A 8 65.64 23.29 -12.68
C LYS A 8 65.05 23.61 -11.30
N ARG A 9 65.71 23.20 -10.22
CA ARG A 9 65.41 23.63 -8.84
C ARG A 9 65.51 25.16 -8.78
N ARG A 10 64.40 25.86 -8.49
CA ARG A 10 64.44 27.28 -8.11
C ARG A 10 65.18 27.41 -6.78
N THR A 11 66.17 28.30 -6.74
CA THR A 11 66.92 28.68 -5.54
C THR A 11 65.97 29.41 -4.59
N THR A 12 65.53 28.74 -3.52
CA THR A 12 64.74 29.36 -2.44
C THR A 12 65.65 30.28 -1.63
N THR A 13 65.36 31.58 -1.61
CA THR A 13 65.95 32.52 -0.66
C THR A 13 65.65 32.05 0.77
N ARG A 14 66.69 31.79 1.57
CA ARG A 14 66.61 31.36 2.97
C ARG A 14 66.16 32.52 3.88
N GLN A 15 64.96 33.06 3.65
CA GLN A 15 64.37 34.05 4.54
C GLN A 15 63.72 33.34 5.74
N ILE A 16 64.01 33.85 6.94
CA ILE A 16 63.30 33.49 8.16
C ILE A 16 61.98 34.25 8.15
N ILE A 17 60.88 33.54 8.33
CA ILE A 17 59.53 34.11 8.40
C ILE A 17 58.86 33.71 9.72
N THR A 18 58.02 34.58 10.26
CA THR A 18 57.18 34.27 11.42
C THR A 18 55.84 33.72 10.94
N VAL A 19 55.41 32.60 11.51
CA VAL A 19 54.15 31.94 11.16
C VAL A 19 53.39 31.53 12.41
N SER A 20 52.07 31.46 12.27
CA SER A 20 51.16 30.87 13.25
C SER A 20 50.54 29.61 12.65
N VAL A 21 50.59 28.50 13.38
CA VAL A 21 50.06 27.22 12.93
C VAL A 21 48.57 27.13 13.28
N ASN A 22 47.75 26.82 12.28
CA ASN A 22 46.29 26.79 12.42
C ASN A 22 45.76 25.37 12.65
N ASP A 23 46.43 24.36 12.09
CA ASP A 23 45.94 22.99 12.03
C ASP A 23 47.10 22.00 12.12
N LEU A 24 46.79 20.73 12.37
CA LEU A 24 47.77 19.63 12.37
C LEU A 24 47.40 18.63 11.28
N ASP A 25 48.33 18.34 10.37
CA ASP A 25 48.06 17.32 9.34
C ASP A 25 48.10 15.90 9.93
N SER A 26 47.62 14.93 9.15
CA SER A 26 47.61 13.52 9.56
C SER A 26 49.01 12.93 9.77
N PHE A 27 50.08 13.60 9.33
CA PHE A 27 51.46 13.16 9.49
C PHE A 27 52.16 13.84 10.67
N GLY A 28 51.46 14.69 11.43
CA GLY A 28 52.00 15.40 12.59
C GLY A 28 52.78 16.66 12.25
N GLN A 29 52.58 17.24 11.08
CA GLN A 29 53.17 18.52 10.69
C GLN A 29 52.17 19.64 10.95
N GLY A 30 52.64 20.72 11.57
CA GLY A 30 51.85 21.93 11.71
C GLY A 30 51.56 22.54 10.34
N VAL A 31 50.30 22.91 10.10
CA VAL A 31 49.85 23.57 8.88
C VAL A 31 49.61 25.04 9.16
N ALA A 32 50.43 25.89 8.55
CA ALA A 32 50.28 27.34 8.54
C ALA A 32 49.92 27.83 7.13
N ARG A 33 49.59 29.12 7.01
CA ARG A 33 49.53 29.80 5.72
C ARG A 33 50.46 31.01 5.72
N HIS A 34 51.25 31.14 4.66
CA HIS A 34 52.09 32.30 4.42
C HIS A 34 51.86 32.80 2.99
N ASN A 35 51.46 34.06 2.83
CA ASN A 35 51.03 34.66 1.54
C ASN A 35 50.00 33.80 0.80
N GLY A 36 49.01 33.26 1.52
CA GLY A 36 47.94 32.42 0.98
C GLY A 36 48.34 30.97 0.66
N LYS A 37 49.65 30.64 0.64
CA LYS A 37 50.14 29.28 0.36
C LYS A 37 50.22 28.44 1.65
N ALA A 38 49.80 27.18 1.56
CA ALA A 38 49.92 26.22 2.66
C ALA A 38 51.40 25.92 2.96
N LEU A 39 51.77 26.00 4.24
CA LEU A 39 53.14 25.78 4.72
C LEU A 39 53.11 24.65 5.76
N PHE A 40 53.81 23.55 5.48
CA PHE A 40 53.93 22.40 6.37
C PHE A 40 55.21 22.50 7.19
N ILE A 41 55.09 22.48 8.52
CA ILE A 41 56.20 22.65 9.46
C ILE A 41 56.21 21.51 10.48
N PRO A 42 57.10 20.51 10.32
CA PRO A 42 57.26 19.44 11.31
C PRO A 42 57.63 19.99 12.69
N GLY A 43 56.98 19.49 13.73
CA GLY A 43 57.30 19.80 15.12
C GLY A 43 56.58 21.02 15.71
N LEU A 44 55.68 21.67 14.97
CA LEU A 44 54.76 22.69 15.50
C LEU A 44 53.33 22.15 15.59
N LEU A 45 52.60 22.65 16.58
CA LEU A 45 51.20 22.32 16.87
C LEU A 45 50.27 23.51 16.59
N PRO A 46 48.95 23.28 16.49
CA PRO A 46 47.98 24.36 16.40
C PRO A 46 48.14 25.39 17.53
N GLN A 47 47.98 26.66 17.18
CA GLN A 47 48.14 27.85 18.04
C GLN A 47 49.60 28.21 18.41
N GLU A 48 50.58 27.49 17.89
CA GLU A 48 51.99 27.85 18.09
C GLU A 48 52.45 28.90 17.08
N ASN A 49 53.20 29.86 17.59
CA ASN A 49 53.92 30.84 16.79
C ASN A 49 55.39 30.45 16.72
N ALA A 50 56.01 30.57 15.55
CA ALA A 50 57.42 30.23 15.37
C ALA A 50 58.07 31.03 14.25
N GLU A 51 59.37 31.24 14.40
CA GLU A 51 60.27 31.61 13.31
C GLU A 51 60.67 30.34 12.56
N VAL A 52 60.42 30.30 11.25
CA VAL A 52 60.66 29.14 10.40
C VAL A 52 61.46 29.54 9.15
N THR A 53 62.28 28.62 8.65
CA THR A 53 62.99 28.77 7.37
C THR A 53 62.36 27.86 6.33
N VAL A 54 61.91 28.42 5.20
CA VAL A 54 61.36 27.62 4.08
C VAL A 54 62.47 26.79 3.44
N THR A 55 62.27 25.48 3.37
CA THR A 55 63.23 24.51 2.83
C THR A 55 62.85 24.02 1.44
N GLU A 56 61.56 24.02 1.12
CA GLU A 56 61.03 23.61 -0.18
C GLU A 56 59.84 24.52 -0.52
N ASP A 57 59.87 25.17 -1.67
CA ASP A 57 58.75 25.98 -2.16
C ASP A 57 58.24 25.42 -3.48
N LYS A 58 57.01 24.87 -3.47
CA LYS A 58 56.34 24.33 -4.65
C LYS A 58 55.17 25.23 -5.07
N LYS A 59 54.54 24.89 -6.20
CA LYS A 59 53.43 25.65 -6.76
C LYS A 59 52.26 25.80 -5.78
N GLN A 60 51.82 24.71 -5.15
CA GLN A 60 50.63 24.67 -4.29
C GLN A 60 50.92 24.71 -2.79
N TYR A 61 52.14 24.38 -2.38
CA TYR A 61 52.51 24.29 -0.97
C TYR A 61 54.01 24.57 -0.79
N ALA A 62 54.41 24.83 0.44
CA ALA A 62 55.81 24.91 0.84
C ALA A 62 56.05 24.08 2.12
N ARG A 63 57.31 23.75 2.40
CA ARG A 63 57.75 23.11 3.64
C ARG A 63 58.78 23.96 4.33
N ALA A 64 58.67 24.12 5.64
CA ALA A 64 59.62 24.87 6.45
C ALA A 64 60.13 24.05 7.63
N LYS A 65 61.25 24.50 8.20
CA LYS A 65 61.79 23.98 9.46
C LYS A 65 61.76 25.06 10.52
N VAL A 66 61.45 24.67 11.76
CA VAL A 66 61.48 25.56 12.92
C VAL A 66 62.92 26.00 13.19
N VAL A 67 63.14 27.30 13.26
CA VAL A 67 64.39 27.91 13.76
C VAL A 67 64.22 28.16 15.26
N ARG A 68 63.12 28.82 15.63
CA ARG A 68 62.79 29.16 17.02
C ARG A 68 61.28 29.13 17.21
N ARG A 69 60.80 28.32 18.16
CA ARG A 69 59.39 28.33 18.59
C ARG A 69 59.19 29.45 19.62
N LEU A 70 58.17 30.28 19.42
CA LEU A 70 57.90 31.49 20.20
C LEU A 70 56.81 31.30 21.25
N SER A 71 55.90 30.34 21.05
CA SER A 71 54.87 29.95 22.01
C SER A 71 54.62 28.44 21.96
N ASP A 72 54.16 27.89 23.08
CA ASP A 72 53.80 26.47 23.20
C ASP A 72 52.28 26.32 23.23
N SER A 73 51.77 25.31 22.51
CA SER A 73 50.37 24.91 22.58
C SER A 73 50.05 24.32 23.96
N PRO A 74 48.83 24.50 24.51
CA PRO A 74 48.42 23.76 25.71
C PRO A 74 48.42 22.23 25.50
N GLU A 75 48.36 21.78 24.25
CA GLU A 75 48.38 20.37 23.85
C GLU A 75 49.80 19.83 23.60
N ARG A 76 50.84 20.62 23.91
CA ARG A 76 52.24 20.21 23.72
C ARG A 76 52.68 19.29 24.86
N GLU A 77 53.15 18.12 24.48
CA GLU A 77 53.73 17.12 25.37
C GLU A 77 55.25 17.05 25.20
N THR A 78 55.92 16.61 26.26
CA THR A 78 57.35 16.25 26.17
C THR A 78 57.48 14.83 25.62
N PRO A 79 58.14 14.61 24.47
CA PRO A 79 58.30 13.26 23.93
C PRO A 79 58.98 12.31 24.91
N ARG A 80 58.36 11.16 25.19
CA ARG A 80 58.94 10.15 26.10
C ARG A 80 60.14 9.43 25.51
N CYS A 81 60.22 9.33 24.18
CA CYS A 81 61.31 8.63 23.51
C CYS A 81 62.48 9.59 23.25
N PRO A 82 63.72 9.26 23.69
CA PRO A 82 64.90 10.07 23.38
C PRO A 82 65.28 10.06 21.89
N HIS A 83 64.73 9.12 21.11
CA HIS A 83 64.96 8.98 19.68
C HIS A 83 63.94 9.76 18.83
N PHE A 84 62.94 10.38 19.45
CA PHE A 84 61.90 11.14 18.76
C PHE A 84 62.50 12.32 17.97
N GLY A 85 61.95 12.61 16.80
CA GLY A 85 62.48 13.61 15.87
C GLY A 85 63.62 13.12 14.96
N VAL A 86 64.24 11.98 15.29
CA VAL A 86 65.28 11.32 14.46
C VAL A 86 64.77 9.99 13.90
N CYS A 87 64.17 9.16 14.77
CA CYS A 87 63.57 7.88 14.40
C CYS A 87 62.34 8.08 13.52
N GLY A 88 62.23 7.32 12.42
CA GLY A 88 61.07 7.35 11.53
C GLY A 88 59.83 6.64 12.09
N GLY A 89 59.91 6.04 13.28
CA GLY A 89 58.82 5.25 13.87
C GLY A 89 57.69 6.07 14.49
N CYS A 90 57.96 7.29 14.99
CA CYS A 90 56.95 8.16 15.59
C CYS A 90 57.07 9.59 15.03
N GLN A 91 55.93 10.27 14.87
CA GLN A 91 55.85 11.63 14.32
C GLN A 91 55.20 12.63 15.29
N GLN A 92 54.40 12.16 16.25
CA GLN A 92 53.48 13.01 17.03
C GLN A 92 53.62 12.91 18.56
N GLN A 93 54.76 12.42 19.09
CA GLN A 93 54.94 12.36 20.57
C GLN A 93 54.97 13.73 21.27
N HIS A 94 55.08 14.81 20.51
CA HIS A 94 55.02 16.17 21.02
C HIS A 94 53.59 16.72 21.11
N ALA A 95 52.59 15.99 20.58
CA ALA A 95 51.17 16.33 20.66
C ALA A 95 50.50 15.42 21.69
N SER A 96 49.60 15.98 22.50
CA SER A 96 48.70 15.21 23.37
C SER A 96 47.92 14.17 22.57
N VAL A 97 47.55 13.06 23.20
CA VAL A 97 46.76 12.00 22.56
C VAL A 97 45.43 12.57 22.05
N ASP A 98 44.79 13.43 22.82
CA ASP A 98 43.54 14.11 22.44
C ASP A 98 43.70 14.95 21.18
N LEU A 99 44.80 15.71 21.04
CA LEU A 99 45.06 16.47 19.82
C LEU A 99 45.31 15.55 18.62
N GLN A 100 46.04 14.46 18.80
CA GLN A 100 46.26 13.47 17.75
C GLN A 100 44.93 12.90 17.25
N GLN A 101 44.07 12.47 18.18
CA GLN A 101 42.78 11.89 17.87
C GLN A 101 41.84 12.90 17.22
N ARG A 102 41.72 14.12 17.74
CA ARG A 102 40.90 15.19 17.13
C ARG A 102 41.36 15.53 15.71
N SER A 103 42.67 15.66 15.49
CA SER A 103 43.22 16.01 14.18
C SER A 103 42.98 14.90 13.15
N LYS A 104 43.18 13.64 13.55
CA LYS A 104 42.91 12.45 12.74
C LYS A 104 41.42 12.30 12.42
N SER A 105 40.55 12.44 13.41
CA SER A 105 39.10 12.39 13.23
C SER A 105 38.59 13.51 12.32
N ALA A 106 39.12 14.74 12.46
CA ALA A 106 38.78 15.84 11.56
C ALA A 106 39.23 15.58 10.11
N ALA A 107 40.41 14.98 9.92
CA ALA A 107 40.88 14.58 8.59
C ALA A 107 39.99 13.50 7.97
N LEU A 108 39.63 12.47 8.74
CA LEU A 108 38.72 11.41 8.32
C LEU A 108 37.33 11.95 7.98
N ALA A 109 36.77 12.81 8.83
CA ALA A 109 35.45 13.40 8.61
C ALA A 109 35.38 14.22 7.31
N ARG A 110 36.44 15.00 7.02
CA ARG A 110 36.55 15.77 5.77
C ARG A 110 36.63 14.87 4.53
N LEU A 111 37.36 13.75 4.61
CA LEU A 111 37.50 12.80 3.50
C LEU A 111 36.20 12.05 3.23
N MET A 112 35.54 11.57 4.29
CA MET A 112 34.29 10.81 4.20
C MET A 112 33.05 11.69 4.01
N LYS A 113 33.17 13.00 4.21
CA LYS A 113 32.05 13.96 4.27
C LYS A 113 30.98 13.51 5.26
N HIS A 114 31.40 12.90 6.36
CA HIS A 114 30.56 12.34 7.41
C HIS A 114 31.23 12.54 8.77
N GLU A 115 30.47 12.83 9.82
CA GLU A 115 31.02 12.99 11.17
C GLU A 115 31.59 11.67 11.70
N VAL A 116 32.73 11.72 12.41
CA VAL A 116 33.28 10.55 13.09
C VAL A 116 32.46 10.29 14.35
N SER A 117 31.75 9.17 14.37
CA SER A 117 30.85 8.74 15.44
C SER A 117 31.59 8.38 16.73
N GLU A 118 32.79 7.80 16.62
CA GLU A 118 33.59 7.38 17.78
C GLU A 118 35.08 7.26 17.47
N VAL A 119 35.89 7.25 18.52
CA VAL A 119 37.32 6.93 18.46
C VAL A 119 37.57 5.65 19.23
N ILE A 120 38.08 4.62 18.56
CA ILE A 120 38.45 3.35 19.19
C ILE A 120 39.94 3.41 19.53
N ALA A 121 40.24 3.55 20.82
CA ALA A 121 41.59 3.68 21.33
C ALA A 121 41.86 2.73 22.52
N ASP A 122 43.14 2.58 22.84
CA ASP A 122 43.64 1.83 24.00
C ASP A 122 44.85 2.57 24.61
N VAL A 123 45.76 1.88 25.28
CA VAL A 123 46.94 2.50 25.88
C VAL A 123 47.79 3.21 24.80
N PRO A 124 48.15 4.50 24.99
CA PRO A 124 48.93 5.22 23.99
C PRO A 124 50.42 4.81 23.97
N TRP A 125 50.90 4.25 25.08
CA TRP A 125 52.26 3.75 25.26
C TRP A 125 52.23 2.26 25.57
N GLY A 126 53.31 1.55 25.27
CA GLY A 126 53.37 0.11 25.52
C GLY A 126 52.40 -0.73 24.69
N TYR A 127 51.87 -0.22 23.57
CA TYR A 127 50.82 -0.89 22.81
C TYR A 127 51.36 -1.88 21.77
N ARG A 128 52.61 -1.70 21.33
CA ARG A 128 53.18 -2.38 20.16
C ARG A 128 53.73 -3.75 20.57
N ARG A 129 53.01 -4.82 20.26
CA ARG A 129 53.40 -6.21 20.59
C ARG A 129 54.37 -6.86 19.59
N ARG A 130 54.80 -6.14 18.56
CA ARG A 130 55.70 -6.64 17.51
C ARG A 130 56.65 -5.55 17.04
N ALA A 131 57.95 -5.84 16.96
CA ALA A 131 58.93 -4.96 16.33
C ALA A 131 59.90 -5.73 15.43
N ARG A 132 60.20 -5.16 14.26
CA ARG A 132 61.28 -5.60 13.38
C ARG A 132 62.41 -4.59 13.46
N LEU A 133 63.49 -4.97 14.13
CA LEU A 133 64.68 -4.14 14.32
C LEU A 133 65.68 -4.47 13.22
N SER A 134 66.00 -3.48 12.39
CA SER A 134 67.03 -3.62 11.36
C SER A 134 68.40 -3.71 12.03
N LEU A 135 69.24 -4.61 11.52
CA LEU A 135 70.60 -4.82 11.98
C LEU A 135 71.55 -4.34 10.88
N ASN A 136 72.57 -3.56 11.26
CA ASN A 136 73.58 -3.10 10.33
C ASN A 136 74.93 -3.09 11.02
N TYR A 137 75.89 -3.79 10.43
CA TYR A 137 77.26 -3.79 10.91
C TYR A 137 78.03 -2.62 10.32
N LEU A 138 78.69 -1.84 11.16
CA LEU A 138 79.58 -0.74 10.75
C LEU A 138 81.03 -1.22 10.72
N PRO A 139 81.62 -1.51 9.55
CA PRO A 139 82.97 -2.10 9.49
C PRO A 139 84.06 -1.22 10.07
N LYS A 140 83.89 0.11 10.00
CA LYS A 140 84.87 1.09 10.50
C LYS A 140 84.97 1.13 12.02
N THR A 141 83.86 1.01 12.72
CA THR A 141 83.82 1.05 14.20
C THR A 141 83.67 -0.33 14.83
N GLN A 142 83.51 -1.38 14.01
CA GLN A 142 83.22 -2.75 14.43
C GLN A 142 81.97 -2.86 15.33
N GLN A 143 81.02 -1.95 15.16
CA GLN A 143 79.80 -1.87 15.98
C GLN A 143 78.58 -2.38 15.20
N LEU A 144 77.66 -3.03 15.93
CA LEU A 144 76.33 -3.38 15.44
C LEU A 144 75.33 -2.27 15.78
N GLN A 145 74.73 -1.68 14.74
CA GLN A 145 73.53 -0.86 14.90
C GLN A 145 72.31 -1.77 14.92
N MET A 146 71.40 -1.50 15.86
CA MET A 146 70.14 -2.20 15.98
C MET A 146 69.02 -1.19 16.24
N GLY A 147 68.02 -1.14 15.36
CA GLY A 147 66.90 -0.24 15.55
C GLY A 147 66.04 -0.02 14.32
N PHE A 148 65.46 1.17 14.22
CA PHE A 148 64.55 1.55 13.13
C PHE A 148 65.19 2.55 12.19
N ARG A 149 64.64 2.67 10.98
CA ARG A 149 65.11 3.66 10.00
C ARG A 149 64.86 5.09 10.47
N LYS A 150 65.76 6.01 10.12
CA LYS A 150 65.58 7.45 10.29
C LYS A 150 64.44 7.96 9.40
N ALA A 151 63.81 9.06 9.81
CA ALA A 151 62.78 9.70 8.99
C ALA A 151 63.36 10.12 7.63
N GLY A 152 62.83 9.56 6.53
CA GLY A 152 63.27 9.86 5.16
C GLY A 152 64.67 9.35 4.80
N SER A 153 65.25 8.39 5.54
CA SER A 153 66.56 7.79 5.25
C SER A 153 66.55 6.28 5.47
N SER A 154 67.42 5.55 4.78
CA SER A 154 67.68 4.13 5.02
C SER A 154 68.58 3.89 6.24
N ASP A 155 69.21 4.94 6.77
CA ASP A 155 70.09 4.85 7.93
C ASP A 155 69.31 4.40 9.18
N ILE A 156 69.98 3.64 10.04
CA ILE A 156 69.38 3.13 11.28
C ILE A 156 69.65 4.10 12.44
N VAL A 157 68.61 4.37 13.23
CA VAL A 157 68.71 4.94 14.58
C VAL A 157 68.97 3.82 15.54
N ASP A 158 70.03 3.95 16.34
CA ASP A 158 70.39 2.92 17.29
C ASP A 158 69.47 2.96 18.52
N VAL A 159 68.43 2.13 18.52
CA VAL A 159 67.34 2.19 19.50
C VAL A 159 67.81 1.61 20.83
N LYS A 160 67.78 2.44 21.88
CA LYS A 160 68.07 2.05 23.27
C LYS A 160 66.82 1.89 24.13
N GLN A 161 65.77 2.63 23.78
CA GLN A 161 64.47 2.66 24.44
C GLN A 161 63.41 2.90 23.37
N CYS A 162 62.26 2.29 23.53
CA CYS A 162 61.14 2.42 22.61
C CYS A 162 59.83 2.32 23.40
N PRO A 163 59.35 3.43 23.98
CA PRO A 163 58.23 3.41 24.93
C PRO A 163 56.88 3.03 24.31
N ILE A 164 56.81 2.87 22.98
CA ILE A 164 55.63 2.34 22.31
C ILE A 164 55.61 0.80 22.28
N LEU A 165 56.74 0.12 22.50
CA LEU A 165 56.79 -1.34 22.63
C LEU A 165 56.19 -1.76 23.96
N VAL A 166 55.47 -2.89 23.95
CA VAL A 166 55.03 -3.52 25.21
C VAL A 166 56.25 -3.68 26.15
N PRO A 167 56.08 -3.46 27.47
CA PRO A 167 57.21 -3.36 28.40
C PRO A 167 58.19 -4.53 28.35
N GLN A 168 57.69 -5.75 28.12
CA GLN A 168 58.48 -6.97 27.97
C GLN A 168 59.48 -6.86 26.81
N LEU A 169 59.04 -6.36 25.65
CA LEU A 169 59.90 -6.22 24.48
C LEU A 169 60.87 -5.05 24.61
N GLU A 170 60.46 -3.95 25.25
CA GLU A 170 61.36 -2.82 25.52
C GLU A 170 62.53 -3.24 26.43
N ALA A 171 62.24 -4.02 27.48
CA ALA A 171 63.24 -4.54 28.41
C ALA A 171 64.28 -5.45 27.74
N LEU A 172 63.90 -6.14 26.66
CA LEU A 172 64.79 -7.02 25.89
C LEU A 172 65.77 -6.26 24.98
N LEU A 173 65.50 -5.02 24.59
CA LEU A 173 66.34 -4.25 23.66
C LEU A 173 67.85 -4.23 24.03
N PRO A 174 68.27 -3.83 25.24
CA PRO A 174 69.68 -3.82 25.60
C PRO A 174 70.27 -5.24 25.65
N LYS A 175 69.48 -6.24 26.04
CA LYS A 175 69.92 -7.63 26.20
C LYS A 175 70.14 -8.31 24.85
N VAL A 176 69.17 -8.18 23.93
CA VAL A 176 69.27 -8.68 22.54
C VAL A 176 70.47 -8.02 21.84
N ARG A 177 70.65 -6.70 22.02
CA ARG A 177 71.82 -5.99 21.48
C ARG A 177 73.14 -6.60 21.95
N ALA A 178 73.28 -6.87 23.24
CA ALA A 178 74.49 -7.45 23.81
C ALA A 178 74.74 -8.87 23.27
N CYS A 179 73.68 -9.69 23.20
CA CYS A 179 73.75 -11.03 22.61
C CYS A 179 74.21 -10.99 21.14
N LEU A 180 73.49 -10.24 20.29
CA LEU A 180 73.80 -10.16 18.85
C LEU A 180 75.17 -9.51 18.59
N GLY A 181 75.58 -8.56 19.41
CA GLY A 181 76.90 -7.94 19.37
C GLY A 181 78.05 -8.88 19.73
N SER A 182 77.76 -10.02 20.38
CA SER A 182 78.75 -11.02 20.78
C SER A 182 78.96 -12.14 19.74
N LEU A 183 78.14 -12.19 18.69
CA LEU A 183 78.19 -13.23 17.66
C LEU A 183 79.38 -13.03 16.72
N GLN A 184 79.97 -14.12 16.25
CA GLN A 184 80.98 -14.11 15.19
C GLN A 184 80.35 -13.67 13.85
N ALA A 185 79.10 -14.10 13.61
CA ALA A 185 78.29 -13.75 12.46
C ALA A 185 77.69 -12.33 12.51
N ILE A 186 78.18 -11.43 13.37
CA ILE A 186 77.69 -10.06 13.54
C ILE A 186 77.56 -9.26 12.23
N ARG A 187 78.42 -9.56 11.24
CA ARG A 187 78.42 -8.94 9.90
C ARG A 187 77.37 -9.50 8.94
N HIS A 188 76.76 -10.62 9.30
CA HIS A 188 75.83 -11.41 8.49
C HIS A 188 74.45 -11.49 9.13
N LEU A 189 74.09 -10.52 9.97
CA LEU A 189 72.76 -10.39 10.54
C LEU A 189 71.93 -9.42 9.70
N GLY A 190 70.70 -9.81 9.35
CA GLY A 190 69.79 -8.97 8.57
C GLY A 190 68.87 -8.12 9.45
N HIS A 191 68.02 -8.78 10.24
CA HIS A 191 67.11 -8.13 11.16
C HIS A 191 66.69 -9.10 12.28
N VAL A 192 66.22 -8.56 13.40
CA VAL A 192 65.60 -9.35 14.47
C VAL A 192 64.16 -8.88 14.66
N GLU A 193 63.23 -9.84 14.77
CA GLU A 193 61.84 -9.59 15.11
C GLU A 193 61.58 -10.04 16.54
N LEU A 194 60.97 -9.16 17.32
CA LEU A 194 60.52 -9.45 18.68
C LEU A 194 59.00 -9.39 18.70
N VAL A 195 58.35 -10.43 19.21
CA VAL A 195 56.89 -10.57 19.22
C VAL A 195 56.43 -11.00 20.61
N GLN A 196 55.47 -10.29 21.19
CA GLN A 196 54.80 -10.67 22.43
C GLN A 196 53.44 -11.28 22.10
N ALA A 197 53.25 -12.54 22.49
CA ALA A 197 51.98 -13.24 22.44
C ALA A 197 51.52 -13.61 23.85
N THR A 198 50.33 -14.20 23.98
CA THR A 198 49.86 -14.72 25.28
C THR A 198 50.65 -15.97 25.69
N SER A 199 51.05 -16.79 24.71
CA SER A 199 51.87 -18.00 24.93
C SER A 199 53.29 -17.71 25.43
N GLY A 200 53.85 -16.54 25.09
CA GLY A 200 55.23 -16.21 25.39
C GLY A 200 55.80 -15.12 24.50
N THR A 201 57.11 -14.89 24.65
CA THR A 201 57.85 -13.89 23.87
C THR A 201 58.71 -14.60 22.82
N LEU A 202 58.55 -14.21 21.56
CA LEU A 202 59.27 -14.79 20.44
C LEU A 202 60.41 -13.88 19.98
N MET A 203 61.54 -14.48 19.64
CA MET A 203 62.66 -13.84 18.96
C MET A 203 62.93 -14.55 17.63
N ILE A 204 62.76 -13.85 16.52
CA ILE A 204 63.07 -14.35 15.17
C ILE A 204 64.31 -13.63 14.63
N LEU A 205 65.41 -14.35 14.41
CA LEU A 205 66.64 -13.78 13.88
C LEU A 205 66.84 -14.14 12.40
N ARG A 206 66.82 -13.13 11.52
CA ARG A 206 67.20 -13.27 10.11
C ARG A 206 68.71 -13.13 9.97
N HIS A 207 69.39 -14.16 9.47
CA HIS A 207 70.84 -14.15 9.24
C HIS A 207 71.18 -14.58 7.81
N THR A 208 72.14 -13.91 7.16
CA THR A 208 72.42 -14.05 5.72
C THR A 208 73.51 -15.08 5.40
N ALA A 209 74.12 -15.69 6.42
CA ALA A 209 75.11 -16.75 6.29
C ALA A 209 74.88 -17.81 7.39
N PRO A 210 75.31 -19.07 7.21
CA PRO A 210 75.21 -20.09 8.25
C PRO A 210 75.86 -19.63 9.57
N LEU A 211 75.18 -19.85 10.69
CA LEU A 211 75.70 -19.53 12.02
C LEU A 211 76.68 -20.63 12.46
N SER A 212 77.77 -20.25 13.12
CA SER A 212 78.67 -21.23 13.75
C SER A 212 77.98 -21.90 14.93
N SER A 213 78.44 -23.09 15.32
CA SER A 213 77.94 -23.78 16.51
C SER A 213 78.06 -22.92 17.77
N ALA A 214 79.15 -22.15 17.89
CA ALA A 214 79.35 -21.21 19.00
C ALA A 214 78.34 -20.06 19.01
N ASP A 215 77.97 -19.53 17.84
CA ASP A 215 76.95 -18.49 17.74
C ASP A 215 75.55 -19.02 18.03
N ARG A 216 75.25 -20.24 17.56
CA ARG A 216 74.01 -20.95 17.90
C ARG A 216 73.90 -21.18 19.41
N GLU A 217 74.95 -21.68 20.06
CA GLU A 217 74.97 -21.91 21.52
C GLU A 217 74.73 -20.60 22.30
N LYS A 218 75.33 -19.48 21.86
CA LYS A 218 75.09 -18.17 22.47
C LYS A 218 73.62 -17.74 22.35
N LEU A 219 73.00 -17.97 21.20
CA LEU A 219 71.60 -17.65 20.95
C LEU A 219 70.66 -18.53 21.79
N GLU A 220 70.92 -19.84 21.85
CA GLU A 220 70.18 -20.81 22.67
C GLU A 220 70.26 -20.49 24.16
N ARG A 221 71.46 -20.22 24.67
CA ARG A 221 71.66 -19.83 26.08
C ARG A 221 70.98 -18.51 26.40
N PHE A 222 71.05 -17.55 25.48
CA PHE A 222 70.37 -16.27 25.63
C PHE A 222 68.85 -16.44 25.67
N SER A 223 68.27 -17.16 24.70
CA SER A 223 66.82 -17.38 24.63
C SER A 223 66.34 -18.15 25.86
N HIS A 224 67.07 -19.17 26.30
CA HIS A 224 66.74 -19.93 27.50
C HIS A 224 66.78 -19.07 28.77
N SER A 225 67.81 -18.22 28.93
CA SER A 225 67.97 -17.35 30.10
C SER A 225 66.87 -16.29 30.20
N GLU A 226 66.37 -15.82 29.05
CA GLU A 226 65.36 -14.78 28.97
C GLU A 226 63.93 -15.34 28.78
N GLY A 227 63.77 -16.67 28.73
CA GLY A 227 62.47 -17.32 28.54
C GLY A 227 61.83 -17.02 27.18
N LEU A 228 62.64 -17.01 26.12
CA LEU A 228 62.23 -16.67 24.75
C LEU A 228 62.09 -17.91 23.88
N ASP A 229 61.06 -17.93 23.04
CA ASP A 229 60.97 -18.85 21.93
C ASP A 229 61.85 -18.33 20.79
N LEU A 230 62.81 -19.13 20.36
CA LEU A 230 63.83 -18.73 19.40
C LEU A 230 63.58 -19.39 18.05
N TYR A 231 63.51 -18.54 17.03
CA TYR A 231 63.43 -18.95 15.63
C TYR A 231 64.56 -18.34 14.82
N LEU A 232 65.17 -19.15 13.96
CA LEU A 232 66.22 -18.71 13.04
C LEU A 232 65.71 -18.73 11.60
N ALA A 233 65.93 -17.64 10.88
CA ALA A 233 65.57 -17.49 9.47
C ALA A 233 66.85 -17.32 8.64
N PRO A 234 67.41 -18.42 8.09
CA PRO A 234 68.59 -18.33 7.21
C PRO A 234 68.26 -17.67 5.87
N ASP A 235 67.02 -17.76 5.42
CA ASP A 235 66.51 -17.15 4.19
C ASP A 235 65.08 -16.64 4.34
N SER A 236 64.39 -16.43 3.22
CA SER A 236 62.99 -15.96 3.17
C SER A 236 61.95 -17.08 3.16
N GLU A 237 62.33 -18.35 3.24
CA GLU A 237 61.42 -19.51 3.17
C GLU A 237 61.55 -20.39 4.42
N ILE A 238 62.78 -20.61 4.89
CA ILE A 238 63.09 -21.45 6.02
C ILE A 238 62.91 -20.68 7.33
N LEU A 239 62.20 -21.30 8.27
CA LEU A 239 62.15 -20.90 9.67
C LEU A 239 62.43 -22.11 10.54
N GLU A 240 63.58 -22.08 11.20
CA GLU A 240 63.99 -23.14 12.11
C GLU A 240 63.55 -22.79 13.54
N THR A 241 62.83 -23.71 14.18
CA THR A 241 62.50 -23.61 15.61
C THR A 241 63.66 -24.16 16.42
N VAL A 242 64.30 -23.30 17.21
CA VAL A 242 65.37 -23.69 18.14
C VAL A 242 64.80 -24.02 19.52
N SER A 243 63.88 -23.17 19.99
CA SER A 243 63.11 -23.38 21.22
C SER A 243 61.71 -22.78 21.08
N GLY A 244 60.74 -23.41 21.74
CA GLY A 244 59.35 -22.95 21.77
C GLY A 244 58.37 -23.86 21.04
N GLU A 245 57.10 -23.76 21.44
CA GLU A 245 55.99 -24.45 20.80
C GLU A 245 55.35 -23.55 19.72
N MET A 246 54.24 -23.99 19.12
CA MET A 246 53.46 -23.14 18.21
C MET A 246 52.86 -21.97 19.02
N PRO A 247 53.18 -20.71 18.69
CA PRO A 247 52.75 -19.60 19.51
C PRO A 247 51.26 -19.30 19.30
N TRP A 248 50.65 -18.71 20.33
CA TRP A 248 49.24 -18.36 20.34
C TRP A 248 48.96 -17.10 21.17
N TYR A 249 47.87 -16.42 20.84
CA TYR A 249 47.35 -15.31 21.62
C TYR A 249 45.84 -15.46 21.82
N ASP A 250 45.35 -14.94 22.93
CA ASP A 250 43.91 -14.84 23.18
C ASP A 250 43.39 -13.50 22.64
N SER A 251 42.25 -13.54 21.95
CA SER A 251 41.55 -12.35 21.45
C SER A 251 40.06 -12.66 21.30
N ASN A 252 39.20 -11.78 21.81
CA ASN A 252 37.73 -11.90 21.71
C ASN A 252 37.17 -13.27 22.12
N GLY A 253 37.71 -13.85 23.20
CA GLY A 253 37.27 -15.15 23.74
C GLY A 253 37.81 -16.37 22.99
N LEU A 254 38.66 -16.19 21.97
CA LEU A 254 39.23 -17.26 21.16
C LEU A 254 40.74 -17.38 21.38
N ARG A 255 41.24 -18.61 21.29
CA ARG A 255 42.68 -18.91 21.27
C ARG A 255 43.16 -19.06 19.83
N LEU A 256 44.03 -18.16 19.39
CA LEU A 256 44.48 -18.07 18.00
C LEU A 256 45.96 -18.44 17.90
N THR A 257 46.25 -19.57 17.27
CA THR A 257 47.62 -19.95 16.90
C THR A 257 48.08 -19.18 15.68
N PHE A 258 49.38 -18.97 15.54
CA PHE A 258 50.00 -18.31 14.38
C PHE A 258 51.40 -18.87 14.15
N SER A 259 51.89 -18.85 12.91
CA SER A 259 53.32 -19.03 12.64
C SER A 259 54.07 -17.76 13.04
N PRO A 260 55.30 -17.81 13.58
CA PRO A 260 56.10 -16.62 13.87
C PRO A 260 56.32 -15.68 12.68
N ARG A 261 56.09 -16.16 11.45
CA ARG A 261 56.16 -15.38 10.20
C ARG A 261 54.84 -14.69 9.84
N ASP A 262 53.73 -15.19 10.36
CA ASP A 262 52.40 -14.70 10.04
C ASP A 262 52.23 -13.28 10.57
N PHE A 263 51.43 -12.51 9.86
CA PHE A 263 51.07 -11.18 10.31
C PHE A 263 50.06 -11.27 11.46
N ILE A 264 50.45 -10.75 12.62
CA ILE A 264 49.53 -10.51 13.74
C ILE A 264 49.35 -9.01 13.96
N GLN A 265 48.20 -8.62 14.48
CA GLN A 265 47.86 -7.23 14.73
C GLN A 265 48.78 -6.62 15.79
N VAL A 266 49.31 -5.44 15.48
CA VAL A 266 50.42 -4.84 16.23
C VAL A 266 49.97 -4.24 17.56
N ASN A 267 48.74 -3.74 17.63
CA ASN A 267 48.12 -3.21 18.85
C ASN A 267 47.01 -4.15 19.28
N ALA A 268 47.26 -4.89 20.36
CA ALA A 268 46.35 -5.91 20.87
C ALA A 268 45.01 -5.34 21.32
N GLY A 269 45.06 -4.29 22.14
CA GLY A 269 43.88 -3.72 22.80
C GLY A 269 42.96 -3.05 21.80
N VAL A 270 43.51 -2.27 20.87
CA VAL A 270 42.71 -1.65 19.80
C VAL A 270 42.14 -2.70 18.85
N ASN A 271 42.90 -3.74 18.51
CA ASN A 271 42.38 -4.82 17.66
C ASN A 271 41.20 -5.56 18.33
N GLN A 272 41.30 -5.89 19.62
CA GLN A 272 40.19 -6.53 20.33
C GLN A 272 38.93 -5.66 20.32
N LYS A 273 39.06 -4.37 20.63
CA LYS A 273 37.94 -3.42 20.60
C LYS A 273 37.38 -3.22 19.19
N MET A 274 38.24 -3.15 18.17
CA MET A 274 37.85 -3.05 16.77
C MET A 274 37.00 -4.25 16.34
N VAL A 275 37.43 -5.47 16.69
CA VAL A 275 36.70 -6.71 16.38
C VAL A 275 35.34 -6.72 17.09
N ALA A 276 35.30 -6.49 18.40
CA ALA A 276 34.06 -6.44 19.16
C ALA A 276 33.07 -5.41 18.56
N ARG A 277 33.57 -4.21 18.23
CA ARG A 277 32.75 -3.15 17.66
C ARG A 277 32.27 -3.45 16.24
N ALA A 278 33.09 -4.12 15.42
CA ALA A 278 32.68 -4.58 14.09
C ALA A 278 31.53 -5.60 14.17
N LEU A 279 31.60 -6.53 15.12
CA LEU A 279 30.51 -7.49 15.40
C LEU A 279 29.22 -6.76 15.83
N GLU A 280 29.33 -5.80 16.75
CA GLU A 280 28.18 -4.97 17.17
C GLU A 280 27.56 -4.19 16.02
N TRP A 281 28.36 -3.62 15.12
CA TRP A 281 27.87 -2.86 13.96
C TRP A 281 27.20 -3.75 12.91
N LEU A 282 27.74 -4.95 12.68
CA LEU A 282 27.13 -5.94 11.80
C LEU A 282 25.83 -6.51 12.36
N ASP A 283 25.65 -6.49 13.69
CA ASP A 283 24.44 -6.93 14.37
C ASP A 283 24.04 -8.33 13.90
N VAL A 284 24.99 -9.25 14.05
CA VAL A 284 24.93 -10.61 13.51
C VAL A 284 23.85 -11.40 14.23
N GLN A 285 22.89 -11.90 13.46
CA GLN A 285 21.80 -12.75 13.94
C GLN A 285 22.18 -14.24 13.81
N PRO A 286 21.59 -15.13 14.62
CA PRO A 286 21.84 -16.57 14.55
C PRO A 286 21.55 -17.22 13.19
N GLU A 287 20.71 -16.61 12.36
CA GLU A 287 20.37 -17.04 11.00
C GLU A 287 21.27 -16.45 9.90
N ASP A 288 22.08 -15.42 10.21
CA ASP A 288 22.83 -14.68 9.20
C ASP A 288 23.90 -15.54 8.55
N ARG A 289 24.06 -15.35 7.23
CA ARG A 289 25.23 -15.79 6.47
C ARG A 289 26.16 -14.62 6.24
N VAL A 290 27.35 -14.69 6.83
CA VAL A 290 28.32 -13.57 6.83
C VAL A 290 29.50 -13.86 5.91
N LEU A 291 29.91 -12.87 5.13
CA LEU A 291 31.12 -12.91 4.30
C LEU A 291 32.19 -12.00 4.89
N ASP A 292 33.40 -12.51 5.08
CA ASP A 292 34.58 -11.76 5.52
C ASP A 292 35.64 -11.80 4.41
N LEU A 293 35.90 -10.65 3.78
CA LEU A 293 36.83 -10.51 2.66
C LEU A 293 38.16 -9.93 3.15
N PHE A 294 39.28 -10.45 2.60
CA PHE A 294 40.63 -10.16 3.09
C PHE A 294 40.79 -10.62 4.55
N CYS A 295 40.26 -11.80 4.86
CA CYS A 295 40.06 -12.25 6.23
C CYS A 295 41.36 -12.62 6.98
N GLY A 296 42.49 -12.72 6.28
CA GLY A 296 43.75 -13.23 6.82
C GLY A 296 43.57 -14.61 7.46
N MET A 297 44.11 -14.78 8.67
CA MET A 297 43.94 -16.00 9.47
C MET A 297 42.65 -16.01 10.33
N GLY A 298 41.68 -15.14 10.03
CA GLY A 298 40.36 -15.13 10.66
C GLY A 298 40.20 -14.18 11.84
N ASN A 299 40.81 -12.98 11.78
CA ASN A 299 40.73 -11.99 12.86
C ASN A 299 39.28 -11.60 13.21
N PHE A 300 38.43 -11.39 12.19
CA PHE A 300 37.00 -11.15 12.36
C PHE A 300 36.17 -12.42 12.11
N THR A 301 36.58 -13.24 11.13
CA THR A 301 35.86 -14.45 10.70
C THR A 301 35.54 -15.40 11.86
N LEU A 302 36.51 -15.65 12.75
CA LEU A 302 36.33 -16.61 13.82
C LEU A 302 35.39 -16.07 14.92
N PRO A 303 35.52 -14.81 15.38
CA PRO A 303 34.51 -14.18 16.23
C PRO A 303 33.11 -14.15 15.61
N LEU A 304 32.98 -13.84 14.31
CA LEU A 304 31.70 -13.84 13.59
C LEU A 304 31.02 -15.21 13.63
N ALA A 305 31.81 -16.29 13.52
CA ALA A 305 31.30 -17.65 13.57
C ALA A 305 30.78 -18.05 14.96
N THR A 306 31.06 -17.28 16.02
CA THR A 306 30.43 -17.52 17.34
C THR A 306 28.98 -17.03 17.40
N GLN A 307 28.52 -16.21 16.43
CA GLN A 307 27.19 -15.59 16.42
C GLN A 307 26.34 -15.98 15.20
N ALA A 308 26.94 -16.13 14.02
CA ALA A 308 26.25 -16.35 12.75
C ALA A 308 25.84 -17.81 12.51
N ALA A 309 24.85 -18.04 11.63
CA ALA A 309 24.53 -19.39 11.13
C ALA A 309 25.71 -20.00 10.37
N SER A 310 26.32 -19.19 9.50
CA SER A 310 27.52 -19.59 8.77
C SER A 310 28.37 -18.39 8.35
N VAL A 311 29.68 -18.59 8.32
CA VAL A 311 30.66 -17.57 7.92
C VAL A 311 31.55 -18.07 6.80
N VAL A 312 31.76 -17.25 5.79
CA VAL A 312 32.70 -17.50 4.69
C VAL A 312 33.83 -16.49 4.79
N GLY A 313 35.06 -16.95 5.04
CA GLY A 313 36.27 -16.14 4.98
C GLY A 313 36.97 -16.30 3.62
N VAL A 314 37.39 -15.22 3.00
CA VAL A 314 38.11 -15.24 1.71
C VAL A 314 39.44 -14.48 1.83
N GLU A 315 40.54 -15.14 1.46
CA GLU A 315 41.90 -14.60 1.59
C GLU A 315 42.78 -15.02 0.40
N GLY A 316 43.70 -14.14 -0.01
CA GLY A 316 44.60 -14.35 -1.16
C GLY A 316 45.90 -15.09 -0.81
N VAL A 317 46.18 -15.34 0.47
CA VAL A 317 47.37 -16.08 0.93
C VAL A 317 46.99 -17.47 1.46
N PRO A 318 47.40 -18.57 0.79
CA PRO A 318 47.04 -19.94 1.18
C PRO A 318 47.41 -20.29 2.63
N ALA A 319 48.59 -19.87 3.09
CA ALA A 319 49.06 -20.14 4.45
C ALA A 319 48.14 -19.52 5.53
N LEU A 320 47.55 -18.35 5.25
CA LEU A 320 46.62 -17.70 6.18
C LEU A 320 45.25 -18.41 6.19
N VAL A 321 44.80 -18.89 5.03
CA VAL A 321 43.58 -19.72 4.91
C VAL A 321 43.73 -21.01 5.73
N GLU A 322 44.83 -21.74 5.56
CA GLU A 322 45.12 -22.96 6.34
C GLU A 322 45.18 -22.67 7.84
N LYS A 323 45.80 -21.55 8.23
CA LYS A 323 45.85 -21.12 9.63
C LYS A 323 44.47 -20.79 10.19
N GLY A 324 43.63 -20.10 9.42
CA GLY A 324 42.24 -19.80 9.78
C GLY A 324 41.43 -21.08 10.02
N GLN A 325 41.56 -22.08 9.13
CA GLN A 325 40.93 -23.39 9.29
C GLN A 325 41.44 -24.14 10.52
N GLN A 326 42.75 -24.07 10.82
CA GLN A 326 43.32 -24.67 12.03
C GLN A 326 42.75 -24.01 13.30
N ASN A 327 42.69 -22.68 13.33
CA ASN A 327 42.13 -21.93 14.45
C ASN A 327 40.63 -22.16 14.62
N ALA A 328 39.87 -22.31 13.53
CA ALA A 328 38.47 -22.70 13.58
C ALA A 328 38.28 -24.06 14.28
N ARG A 329 39.05 -25.08 13.87
CA ARG A 329 39.03 -26.41 14.50
C ARG A 329 39.43 -26.35 15.98
N LEU A 330 40.46 -25.58 16.31
CA LEU A 330 40.95 -25.44 17.68
C LEU A 330 39.91 -24.81 18.62
N ASN A 331 39.07 -23.91 18.11
CA ASN A 331 38.02 -23.23 18.86
C ASN A 331 36.63 -23.89 18.68
N GLY A 332 36.54 -25.07 18.06
CA GLY A 332 35.27 -25.79 17.88
C GLY A 332 34.28 -25.13 16.92
N LEU A 333 34.73 -24.25 16.03
CA LEU A 333 33.89 -23.51 15.09
C LEU A 333 33.68 -24.33 13.81
N GLN A 334 32.52 -24.98 13.70
CA GLN A 334 32.16 -25.87 12.59
C GLN A 334 31.37 -25.17 11.47
N ASN A 335 30.86 -23.97 11.75
CA ASN A 335 30.02 -23.15 10.87
C ASN A 335 30.83 -22.12 10.05
N VAL A 336 32.14 -22.26 9.95
CA VAL A 336 33.01 -21.36 9.19
C VAL A 336 33.74 -22.10 8.08
N THR A 337 33.81 -21.51 6.89
CA THR A 337 34.58 -22.02 5.76
C THR A 337 35.53 -20.95 5.24
N PHE A 338 36.79 -21.30 5.01
CA PHE A 338 37.77 -20.40 4.41
C PHE A 338 38.09 -20.81 2.97
N TYR A 339 38.13 -19.85 2.06
CA TYR A 339 38.51 -20.02 0.66
C TYR A 339 39.75 -19.20 0.31
N HIS A 340 40.60 -19.80 -0.53
CA HIS A 340 41.71 -19.11 -1.16
C HIS A 340 41.27 -18.62 -2.55
N GLU A 341 41.15 -17.30 -2.72
CA GLU A 341 40.67 -16.69 -3.96
C GLU A 341 41.44 -15.41 -4.29
N ASN A 342 41.57 -15.12 -5.58
CA ASN A 342 42.05 -13.82 -6.03
C ASN A 342 40.90 -12.81 -5.99
N LEU A 343 40.87 -11.94 -4.97
CA LEU A 343 39.83 -10.93 -4.80
C LEU A 343 39.89 -9.81 -5.87
N GLU A 344 40.90 -9.76 -6.73
CA GLU A 344 40.87 -8.89 -7.92
C GLU A 344 39.95 -9.43 -9.04
N GLU A 345 39.60 -10.72 -8.99
CA GLU A 345 38.70 -11.39 -9.93
C GLU A 345 37.25 -11.38 -9.42
N ASP A 346 36.29 -11.65 -10.32
CA ASP A 346 34.86 -11.71 -9.98
C ASP A 346 34.52 -13.00 -9.20
N VAL A 347 34.66 -12.94 -7.88
CA VAL A 347 34.37 -14.04 -6.96
C VAL A 347 32.88 -14.30 -6.78
N THR A 348 31.99 -13.44 -7.30
CA THR A 348 30.53 -13.71 -7.27
C THR A 348 30.12 -14.92 -8.11
N LYS A 349 31.02 -15.41 -8.97
CA LYS A 349 30.84 -16.64 -9.74
C LYS A 349 31.10 -17.92 -8.93
N GLN A 350 31.75 -17.80 -7.78
CA GLN A 350 32.14 -18.97 -7.00
C GLN A 350 30.91 -19.68 -6.38
N PRO A 351 30.94 -21.01 -6.19
CA PRO A 351 29.82 -21.75 -5.64
C PRO A 351 29.34 -21.23 -4.27
N TRP A 352 30.26 -20.75 -3.45
CA TRP A 352 29.96 -20.20 -2.13
C TRP A 352 29.22 -18.86 -2.17
N ALA A 353 29.19 -18.15 -3.30
CA ALA A 353 28.45 -16.89 -3.45
C ALA A 353 26.97 -17.11 -3.80
N LYS A 354 26.58 -18.29 -4.30
CA LYS A 354 25.23 -18.57 -4.84
C LYS A 354 24.10 -18.39 -3.84
N ASN A 355 24.38 -18.58 -2.55
CA ASN A 355 23.37 -18.48 -1.49
C ASN A 355 23.22 -17.06 -0.94
N GLY A 356 23.90 -16.07 -1.52
CA GLY A 356 23.92 -14.70 -1.01
C GLY A 356 24.63 -14.56 0.33
N PHE A 357 24.65 -13.33 0.85
CA PHE A 357 25.18 -12.98 2.17
C PHE A 357 24.36 -11.84 2.75
N ASP A 358 23.94 -11.99 4.01
CA ASP A 358 23.15 -10.96 4.70
C ASP A 358 24.05 -9.79 5.13
N LYS A 359 25.31 -10.10 5.46
CA LYS A 359 26.29 -9.20 6.07
C LYS A 359 27.67 -9.40 5.41
N VAL A 360 28.39 -8.30 5.18
CA VAL A 360 29.75 -8.34 4.63
C VAL A 360 30.71 -7.54 5.53
N LEU A 361 31.86 -8.11 5.86
CA LEU A 361 33.01 -7.44 6.44
C LEU A 361 34.16 -7.44 5.43
N LEU A 362 34.95 -6.37 5.39
CA LEU A 362 36.20 -6.36 4.66
C LEU A 362 37.29 -5.51 5.35
N ASP A 363 38.53 -6.00 5.31
CA ASP A 363 39.73 -5.32 5.81
C ASP A 363 40.87 -5.37 4.77
N PRO A 364 40.73 -4.66 3.63
CA PRO A 364 41.71 -4.72 2.55
C PRO A 364 43.02 -4.00 2.92
N ALA A 365 44.07 -4.35 2.16
CA ALA A 365 45.33 -3.63 2.21
C ALA A 365 45.20 -2.17 1.75
N ARG A 366 46.30 -1.40 1.84
CA ARG A 366 46.37 0.05 1.57
C ARG A 366 45.82 0.50 0.20
N ALA A 367 45.78 -0.39 -0.80
CA ALA A 367 45.22 -0.11 -2.12
C ALA A 367 43.69 0.02 -2.14
N GLY A 368 43.02 -0.42 -1.06
CA GLY A 368 41.57 -0.54 -0.97
C GLY A 368 41.05 -1.74 -1.77
N ALA A 369 39.75 -1.72 -2.04
CA ALA A 369 38.99 -2.83 -2.58
C ALA A 369 38.11 -2.40 -3.77
N ALA A 370 38.60 -1.48 -4.61
CA ALA A 370 37.83 -0.91 -5.73
C ALA A 370 37.20 -1.95 -6.67
N GLY A 371 37.95 -3.00 -7.05
CA GLY A 371 37.43 -4.08 -7.90
C GLY A 371 36.43 -5.01 -7.20
N VAL A 372 36.48 -5.06 -5.87
CA VAL A 372 35.60 -5.87 -5.02
C VAL A 372 34.29 -5.12 -4.70
N MET A 373 34.28 -3.78 -4.72
CA MET A 373 33.08 -3.00 -4.38
C MET A 373 31.88 -3.39 -5.25
N GLN A 374 32.07 -3.54 -6.56
CA GLN A 374 31.00 -3.97 -7.47
C GLN A 374 30.50 -5.39 -7.17
N GLN A 375 31.39 -6.25 -6.68
CA GLN A 375 31.06 -7.62 -6.30
C GLN A 375 30.22 -7.64 -5.01
N ILE A 376 30.60 -6.84 -4.02
CA ILE A 376 29.81 -6.67 -2.77
C ILE A 376 28.43 -6.09 -3.10
N ILE A 377 28.35 -5.07 -3.96
CA ILE A 377 27.08 -4.48 -4.39
C ILE A 377 26.17 -5.54 -5.01
N LYS A 378 26.72 -6.44 -5.83
CA LYS A 378 25.99 -7.55 -6.47
C LYS A 378 25.51 -8.62 -5.48
N LEU A 379 26.18 -8.79 -4.34
CA LEU A 379 25.75 -9.69 -3.27
C LEU A 379 24.60 -9.11 -2.42
N GLU A 380 24.33 -7.80 -2.55
CA GLU A 380 23.28 -7.05 -1.85
C GLU A 380 23.20 -7.27 -0.31
N PRO A 381 24.32 -7.26 0.44
CA PRO A 381 24.25 -7.39 1.89
C PRO A 381 23.49 -6.21 2.50
N ILE A 382 22.75 -6.47 3.58
CA ILE A 382 21.99 -5.44 4.29
C ILE A 382 22.95 -4.49 5.02
N ARG A 383 24.02 -5.03 5.61
CA ARG A 383 25.06 -4.27 6.32
C ARG A 383 26.45 -4.62 5.81
N ILE A 384 27.28 -3.60 5.69
CA ILE A 384 28.69 -3.71 5.31
C ILE A 384 29.54 -3.01 6.37
N VAL A 385 30.56 -3.69 6.90
CA VAL A 385 31.61 -3.07 7.72
C VAL A 385 32.93 -3.10 6.95
N TYR A 386 33.49 -1.92 6.66
CA TYR A 386 34.77 -1.78 5.97
C TYR A 386 35.78 -1.19 6.96
N VAL A 387 36.84 -1.95 7.26
CA VAL A 387 38.04 -1.51 7.98
C VAL A 387 39.12 -1.07 6.98
N SER A 388 39.71 0.11 7.18
CA SER A 388 40.68 0.67 6.24
C SER A 388 41.86 1.31 6.96
N CYS A 389 43.06 0.99 6.48
CA CYS A 389 44.31 1.68 6.84
C CYS A 389 44.61 2.92 5.97
N ASN A 390 43.75 3.23 5.00
CA ASN A 390 43.92 4.36 4.09
C ASN A 390 42.58 5.07 3.84
N PRO A 391 42.36 6.25 4.45
CA PRO A 391 41.08 6.94 4.37
C PRO A 391 40.78 7.48 2.96
N ALA A 392 41.80 7.67 2.11
CA ALA A 392 41.58 8.12 0.73
C ALA A 392 40.98 7.01 -0.15
N THR A 393 41.45 5.77 -0.01
CA THR A 393 40.85 4.63 -0.72
C THR A 393 39.51 4.25 -0.10
N LEU A 394 39.36 4.39 1.22
CA LEU A 394 38.06 4.24 1.88
C LEU A 394 37.02 5.20 1.29
N ALA A 395 37.32 6.49 1.19
CA ALA A 395 36.41 7.49 0.63
C ALA A 395 36.01 7.16 -0.82
N ARG A 396 36.97 6.74 -1.65
CA ARG A 396 36.71 6.29 -3.04
C ARG A 396 35.81 5.05 -3.07
N ASP A 397 36.11 4.05 -2.26
CA ASP A 397 35.39 2.78 -2.27
C ASP A 397 33.97 2.95 -1.69
N SER A 398 33.81 3.75 -0.64
CA SER A 398 32.51 4.13 -0.07
C SER A 398 31.66 4.94 -1.05
N GLU A 399 32.25 5.75 -1.94
CA GLU A 399 31.49 6.43 -3.00
C GLU A 399 30.76 5.44 -3.91
N ALA A 400 31.35 4.27 -4.19
CA ALA A 400 30.69 3.22 -4.96
C ALA A 400 29.49 2.61 -4.21
N LEU A 401 29.61 2.41 -2.89
CA LEU A 401 28.51 1.92 -2.06
C LEU A 401 27.37 2.95 -1.96
N LEU A 402 27.71 4.22 -1.75
CA LEU A 402 26.74 5.32 -1.69
C LEU A 402 25.93 5.41 -3.00
N LYS A 403 26.60 5.32 -4.16
CA LYS A 403 25.94 5.28 -5.49
C LYS A 403 25.04 4.06 -5.70
N ALA A 404 25.22 3.00 -4.90
CA ALA A 404 24.41 1.77 -4.95
C ALA A 404 23.29 1.74 -3.89
N GLY A 405 23.00 2.89 -3.25
CA GLY A 405 21.91 3.03 -2.28
C GLY A 405 22.25 2.66 -0.83
N TYR A 406 23.54 2.50 -0.51
CA TYR A 406 23.96 2.39 0.89
C TYR A 406 24.09 3.78 1.52
N THR A 407 23.84 3.88 2.81
CA THR A 407 24.13 5.08 3.63
C THR A 407 25.19 4.75 4.67
N ILE A 408 26.07 5.70 4.98
CA ILE A 408 27.02 5.56 6.09
C ILE A 408 26.22 5.73 7.40
N ALA A 409 26.14 4.67 8.20
CA ALA A 409 25.41 4.67 9.47
C ALA A 409 26.31 5.06 10.66
N ARG A 410 27.58 4.62 10.65
CA ARG A 410 28.61 4.96 11.63
C ARG A 410 29.99 5.03 10.98
N LEU A 411 30.85 5.89 11.53
CA LEU A 411 32.24 6.06 11.11
C LEU A 411 33.13 6.17 12.36
N ALA A 412 34.14 5.32 12.49
CA ALA A 412 35.06 5.33 13.62
C ALA A 412 36.49 5.63 13.15
N MET A 413 37.21 6.41 13.95
CA MET A 413 38.66 6.53 13.83
C MET A 413 39.31 5.51 14.77
N LEU A 414 40.18 4.66 14.24
CA LEU A 414 40.86 3.63 15.01
C LEU A 414 42.27 4.14 15.33
N ASP A 415 42.55 4.43 16.60
CA ASP A 415 43.88 4.90 17.03
C ASP A 415 44.83 3.71 17.22
N MET A 416 45.03 2.92 16.16
CA MET A 416 45.81 1.66 16.20
C MET A 416 47.30 1.93 16.46
N PHE A 417 47.82 3.05 15.97
CA PHE A 417 49.22 3.45 16.13
C PHE A 417 49.35 4.87 16.70
N PRO A 418 49.14 5.05 18.02
CA PRO A 418 49.36 6.32 18.69
C PRO A 418 50.77 6.85 18.44
N HIS A 419 50.91 8.18 18.39
CA HIS A 419 52.16 8.91 18.09
C HIS A 419 52.67 8.79 16.65
N THR A 420 51.95 8.09 15.77
CA THR A 420 52.27 7.97 14.35
C THR A 420 51.24 8.69 13.49
N GLY A 421 51.63 8.96 12.23
CA GLY A 421 50.73 9.52 11.22
C GLY A 421 49.79 8.51 10.55
N HIS A 422 49.68 7.28 11.08
CA HIS A 422 48.71 6.31 10.61
C HIS A 422 47.29 6.73 11.02
N LEU A 423 46.35 6.53 10.10
CA LEU A 423 44.93 6.84 10.26
C LEU A 423 44.14 5.62 9.79
N GLU A 424 43.96 4.66 10.69
CA GLU A 424 42.99 3.59 10.49
C GLU A 424 41.57 4.09 10.77
N SER A 425 40.61 3.49 10.09
CA SER A 425 39.20 3.86 10.15
C SER A 425 38.32 2.64 9.93
N MET A 426 37.10 2.70 10.44
CA MET A 426 36.08 1.68 10.22
C MET A 426 34.77 2.38 9.87
N VAL A 427 34.10 1.94 8.81
CA VAL A 427 32.80 2.48 8.41
C VAL A 427 31.77 1.36 8.37
N TRP A 428 30.59 1.64 8.90
CA TRP A 428 29.42 0.79 8.75
C TRP A 428 28.45 1.45 7.77
N SER A 429 28.09 0.72 6.73
CA SER A 429 27.10 1.14 5.73
C SER A 429 25.87 0.23 5.74
N LEU A 430 24.69 0.81 5.56
CA LEU A 430 23.39 0.12 5.56
C LEU A 430 22.70 0.36 4.21
N LYS A 431 22.11 -0.66 3.60
CA LYS A 431 21.18 -0.48 2.48
C LYS A 431 19.78 -0.39 3.03
N GLU A 432 19.12 0.76 2.87
CA GLU A 432 17.68 0.82 3.08
C GLU A 432 17.04 -0.08 2.02
N ARG A 433 16.40 -1.18 2.43
CA ARG A 433 15.56 -1.96 1.50
C ARG A 433 14.56 -0.98 0.92
N THR A 434 14.64 -0.67 -0.38
CA THR A 434 13.62 0.13 -1.07
C THR A 434 12.27 -0.45 -0.75
N MET A 435 11.60 0.31 0.09
CA MET A 435 10.39 -0.07 0.73
C MET A 435 9.24 0.32 -0.19
N VAL A 436 8.37 -0.63 -0.53
CA VAL A 436 6.94 -0.33 -0.31
C VAL A 436 6.90 0.06 1.15
N ALA A 437 6.69 1.35 1.48
CA ALA A 437 6.92 1.93 2.81
C ALA A 437 6.89 0.83 3.90
N VAL A 438 8.08 0.37 4.32
CA VAL A 438 8.25 -0.79 5.20
C VAL A 438 8.00 -0.16 6.55
N ARG A 439 6.71 0.01 6.81
CA ARG A 439 6.14 0.32 8.09
C ARG A 439 6.61 -0.76 9.09
N SER A 440 6.70 -0.43 10.37
CA SER A 440 7.24 -1.31 11.42
C SER A 440 6.64 -2.71 11.43
N ALA A 441 5.36 -2.86 11.05
CA ALA A 441 4.70 -4.15 10.88
C ALA A 441 5.47 -5.10 9.93
N HIS A 442 6.15 -4.58 8.91
CA HIS A 442 6.89 -5.41 7.97
C HIS A 442 8.22 -5.94 8.49
N ILE A 443 8.74 -5.37 9.59
CA ILE A 443 10.06 -5.70 10.15
C ILE A 443 9.91 -6.56 11.40
N ASN A 444 8.97 -6.20 12.27
CA ASN A 444 8.83 -6.84 13.57
C ASN A 444 7.91 -8.07 13.46
N LYS A 445 8.34 -9.22 13.99
CA LYS A 445 7.42 -10.35 14.24
C LYS A 445 6.47 -9.96 15.38
N ALA A 446 5.22 -10.45 15.36
CA ALA A 446 4.19 -10.12 16.35
C ALA A 446 4.60 -10.30 17.83
N GLY A 447 5.69 -11.05 18.11
CA GLY A 447 6.22 -11.25 19.46
C GLY A 447 7.14 -10.15 20.02
N GLU A 448 7.56 -9.17 19.21
CA GLU A 448 8.47 -8.07 19.63
C GLU A 448 7.77 -6.70 19.71
N PHE A 449 6.43 -6.70 19.65
CA PHE A 449 5.66 -5.48 19.57
C PHE A 449 5.55 -4.77 20.93
N ASP A 450 6.31 -3.70 21.08
CA ASP A 450 6.25 -2.76 22.21
C ASP A 450 5.33 -1.58 21.82
N PRO A 451 4.11 -1.48 22.39
CA PRO A 451 3.13 -0.47 21.97
C PRO A 451 3.58 0.96 22.27
N GLU A 452 4.36 1.20 23.33
CA GLU A 452 4.86 2.56 23.62
C GLU A 452 5.86 3.01 22.56
N LYS A 453 6.80 2.12 22.19
CA LYS A 453 7.76 2.39 21.10
C LYS A 453 7.07 2.53 19.76
N TRP A 454 6.06 1.71 19.50
CA TRP A 454 5.28 1.77 18.28
C TRP A 454 4.55 3.10 18.17
N ILE A 455 3.82 3.54 19.21
CA ILE A 455 3.11 4.83 19.20
C ILE A 455 4.10 5.99 19.04
N ALA A 456 5.26 5.93 19.70
CA ALA A 456 6.31 6.94 19.53
C ALA A 456 6.84 7.00 18.07
N SER A 457 6.90 5.86 17.37
CA SER A 457 7.34 5.79 15.98
C SER A 457 6.35 6.40 14.98
N LEU A 458 5.06 6.54 15.34
CA LEU A 458 4.03 7.12 14.47
C LEU A 458 4.16 8.65 14.31
N GLY A 459 5.00 9.32 15.10
CA GLY A 459 5.27 10.76 14.97
C GLY A 459 4.07 11.65 15.31
N ILE A 460 3.16 11.19 16.18
CA ILE A 460 1.95 11.93 16.56
C ILE A 460 2.33 13.13 17.44
N THR A 461 1.96 14.35 17.02
CA THR A 461 2.41 15.61 17.64
C THR A 461 1.85 15.85 19.05
N SER A 462 0.70 15.27 19.39
CA SER A 462 -0.04 15.54 20.63
C SER A 462 0.09 14.38 21.62
N GLN A 463 0.60 14.66 22.82
CA GLN A 463 0.71 13.66 23.89
C GLN A 463 -0.65 13.03 24.25
N LYS A 464 -1.71 13.85 24.31
CA LYS A 464 -3.08 13.37 24.56
C LYS A 464 -3.54 12.38 23.48
N SER A 465 -3.15 12.61 22.22
CA SER A 465 -3.48 11.70 21.12
C SER A 465 -2.74 10.37 21.26
N CYS A 466 -1.47 10.40 21.67
CA CYS A 466 -0.71 9.18 21.98
C CYS A 466 -1.36 8.38 23.12
N GLU A 467 -1.78 9.05 24.20
CA GLU A 467 -2.47 8.42 25.34
C GLU A 467 -3.78 7.75 24.91
N CYS A 468 -4.63 8.43 24.12
CA CYS A 468 -5.86 7.84 23.61
C CYS A 468 -5.63 6.62 22.71
N LEU A 469 -4.55 6.63 21.91
CA LEU A 469 -4.19 5.48 21.07
C LEU A 469 -3.69 4.31 21.92
N ALA A 470 -2.88 4.58 22.94
CA ALA A 470 -2.41 3.57 23.89
C ALA A 470 -3.56 2.93 24.67
N GLU A 471 -4.50 3.73 25.15
CA GLU A 471 -5.71 3.26 25.83
C GLU A 471 -6.54 2.34 24.91
N THR A 472 -6.68 2.73 23.65
CA THR A 472 -7.42 1.95 22.65
C THR A 472 -6.72 0.62 22.35
N TRP A 473 -5.39 0.63 22.26
CA TRP A 473 -4.60 -0.60 22.11
C TRP A 473 -4.76 -1.54 23.31
N ALA A 474 -4.67 -1.01 24.53
CA ALA A 474 -4.85 -1.79 25.75
C ALA A 474 -6.26 -2.41 25.82
N TYR A 475 -7.29 -1.66 25.42
CA TYR A 475 -8.65 -2.17 25.28
C TYR A 475 -8.72 -3.32 24.26
N CYS A 476 -8.13 -3.18 23.08
CA CYS A 476 -8.13 -4.23 22.06
C CYS A 476 -7.47 -5.53 22.57
N LEU A 477 -6.34 -5.41 23.27
CA LEU A 477 -5.61 -6.53 23.84
C LEU A 477 -6.44 -7.27 24.90
N GLN A 478 -7.15 -6.53 25.76
CA GLN A 478 -8.02 -7.12 26.77
C GLN A 478 -9.21 -7.88 26.16
N GLN A 479 -9.87 -7.30 25.15
CA GLN A 479 -11.06 -7.92 24.56
C GLN A 479 -10.76 -9.12 23.67
N THR A 480 -9.54 -9.22 23.13
CA THR A 480 -9.12 -10.36 22.28
C THR A 480 -8.50 -11.50 23.08
N GLN A 481 -8.40 -11.39 24.41
CA GLN A 481 -7.81 -12.43 25.26
C GLN A 481 -8.60 -13.74 25.13
N GLY A 482 -7.97 -14.78 24.56
CA GLY A 482 -8.57 -16.10 24.36
C GLY A 482 -9.31 -16.29 23.03
N HIS A 483 -9.38 -15.29 22.16
CA HIS A 483 -9.96 -15.43 20.81
C HIS A 483 -9.00 -16.18 19.88
N PRO A 484 -9.46 -17.17 19.07
CA PRO A 484 -8.58 -17.96 18.20
C PRO A 484 -7.78 -17.10 17.20
N ASP A 485 -8.43 -16.05 16.67
CA ASP A 485 -7.82 -15.14 15.68
C ASP A 485 -7.23 -13.86 16.30
N ALA A 486 -7.00 -13.81 17.61
CA ALA A 486 -6.55 -12.60 18.32
C ALA A 486 -5.30 -11.98 17.69
N SER A 487 -4.31 -12.80 17.33
CA SER A 487 -3.07 -12.34 16.70
C SER A 487 -3.31 -11.63 15.37
N LEU A 488 -4.18 -12.20 14.52
CA LEU A 488 -4.54 -11.64 13.22
C LEU A 488 -5.35 -10.34 13.40
N LEU A 489 -6.34 -10.33 14.28
CA LEU A 489 -7.21 -9.17 14.51
C LEU A 489 -6.44 -7.95 15.03
N LEU A 490 -5.58 -8.17 16.03
CA LEU A 490 -4.73 -7.11 16.58
C LEU A 490 -3.72 -6.60 15.53
N TRP A 491 -3.10 -7.53 14.80
CA TRP A 491 -2.12 -7.18 13.77
C TRP A 491 -2.73 -6.37 12.63
N ARG A 492 -3.91 -6.76 12.15
CA ARG A 492 -4.66 -6.01 11.14
C ARG A 492 -4.91 -4.58 11.60
N GLY A 493 -5.31 -4.40 12.86
CA GLY A 493 -5.51 -3.07 13.46
C GLY A 493 -4.23 -2.23 13.45
N VAL A 494 -3.11 -2.79 13.90
CA VAL A 494 -1.79 -2.13 13.89
C VAL A 494 -1.39 -1.71 12.49
N GLU A 495 -1.50 -2.64 11.54
CA GLU A 495 -1.14 -2.39 10.15
C GLU A 495 -2.00 -1.26 9.56
N MET A 496 -3.32 -1.29 9.78
CA MET A 496 -4.23 -0.22 9.36
C MET A 496 -3.82 1.14 9.94
N VAL A 497 -3.45 1.21 11.23
CA VAL A 497 -2.94 2.45 11.84
C VAL A 497 -1.66 2.92 11.19
N GLU A 498 -0.72 2.03 10.88
CA GLU A 498 0.52 2.40 10.20
C GLU A 498 0.27 2.90 8.75
N ILE A 499 -0.77 2.42 8.07
CA ILE A 499 -1.20 2.99 6.79
C ILE A 499 -1.73 4.41 7.00
N LEU A 500 -2.64 4.58 7.96
CA LEU A 500 -3.34 5.83 8.19
C LEU A 500 -2.45 6.92 8.81
N SER A 501 -1.44 6.53 9.59
CA SER A 501 -0.45 7.46 10.16
C SER A 501 0.40 8.10 9.06
N THR A 502 0.74 7.36 7.99
CA THR A 502 1.45 7.92 6.83
C THR A 502 0.62 8.99 6.10
N LEU A 503 -0.70 8.97 6.26
CA LEU A 503 -1.61 9.98 5.74
C LEU A 503 -1.86 11.13 6.72
N SER A 504 -1.21 11.13 7.89
CA SER A 504 -1.42 12.12 8.96
C SER A 504 -2.87 12.26 9.43
N MET A 505 -3.62 11.14 9.51
CA MET A 505 -5.03 11.16 9.93
C MET A 505 -5.19 11.54 11.41
N ASP A 506 -6.38 12.04 11.76
CA ASP A 506 -6.76 12.42 13.12
C ASP A 506 -6.86 11.21 14.07
N ILE A 507 -6.84 11.48 15.37
CA ILE A 507 -6.80 10.44 16.39
C ILE A 507 -8.04 9.53 16.37
N ASP A 508 -9.23 10.06 16.08
CA ASP A 508 -10.44 9.25 16.03
C ASP A 508 -10.36 8.23 14.88
N THR A 509 -9.78 8.62 13.74
CA THR A 509 -9.51 7.71 12.61
C THR A 509 -8.55 6.59 13.00
N LEU A 510 -7.44 6.90 13.67
CA LEU A 510 -6.46 5.89 14.10
C LEU A 510 -7.07 4.93 15.13
N ARG A 511 -7.88 5.45 16.07
CA ARG A 511 -8.59 4.61 17.05
C ARG A 511 -9.63 3.72 16.38
N ALA A 512 -10.41 4.25 15.44
CA ALA A 512 -11.39 3.48 14.67
C ALA A 512 -10.71 2.34 13.89
N ALA A 513 -9.52 2.57 13.35
CA ALA A 513 -8.76 1.56 12.62
C ALA A 513 -8.27 0.40 13.50
N LEU A 514 -7.84 0.66 14.74
CA LEU A 514 -7.51 -0.41 15.71
C LEU A 514 -8.72 -1.25 16.08
N LEU A 515 -9.87 -0.59 16.28
CA LEU A 515 -11.09 -1.24 16.79
C LEU A 515 -11.91 -1.92 15.71
N PHE A 516 -11.79 -1.48 14.45
CA PHE A 516 -12.58 -2.00 13.34
C PHE A 516 -12.51 -3.54 13.21
N PRO A 517 -11.32 -4.20 13.22
CA PRO A 517 -11.25 -5.65 13.12
C PRO A 517 -12.00 -6.38 14.24
N LEU A 518 -11.98 -5.83 15.46
CA LEU A 518 -12.68 -6.42 16.62
C LEU A 518 -14.19 -6.28 16.49
N ALA A 519 -14.67 -5.12 16.03
CA ALA A 519 -16.09 -4.87 15.79
C ALA A 519 -16.63 -5.72 14.61
N ASP A 520 -15.84 -5.87 13.55
CA ASP A 520 -16.19 -6.66 12.37
C ASP A 520 -16.26 -8.17 12.68
N ALA A 521 -15.34 -8.66 13.52
CA ALA A 521 -15.34 -10.04 14.03
C ALA A 521 -16.39 -10.29 15.14
N ASN A 522 -17.21 -9.29 15.49
CA ASN A 522 -18.19 -9.33 16.59
C ASN A 522 -17.58 -9.71 17.95
N VAL A 523 -16.30 -9.38 18.19
CA VAL A 523 -15.65 -9.51 19.51
C VAL A 523 -16.21 -8.47 20.48
N VAL A 524 -16.56 -7.29 19.96
CA VAL A 524 -17.14 -6.18 20.71
C VAL A 524 -18.35 -5.60 19.96
N SER A 525 -19.39 -5.19 20.68
CA SER A 525 -20.57 -4.54 20.07
C SER A 525 -20.40 -3.02 20.00
N GLU A 526 -21.11 -2.39 19.05
CA GLU A 526 -21.07 -0.93 18.87
C GLU A 526 -21.60 -0.16 20.08
N ASP A 527 -22.52 -0.75 20.85
CA ASP A 527 -23.02 -0.13 22.08
C ASP A 527 -21.93 -0.02 23.16
N VAL A 528 -21.10 -1.06 23.31
CA VAL A 528 -19.96 -1.06 24.24
C VAL A 528 -18.87 -0.09 23.77
N LEU A 529 -18.63 0.00 22.46
CA LEU A 529 -17.70 0.97 21.91
C LEU A 529 -18.18 2.41 22.14
N ARG A 530 -19.50 2.65 22.10
CA ARG A 530 -20.06 4.00 22.29
C ARG A 530 -19.79 4.55 23.68
N GLU A 531 -19.82 3.69 24.69
CA GLU A 531 -19.52 4.05 26.08
C GLU A 531 -18.01 4.26 26.32
N SER A 532 -17.15 3.47 25.68
CA SER A 532 -15.70 3.46 25.94
C SER A 532 -14.91 4.48 25.12
N VAL A 533 -15.21 4.66 23.84
CA VAL A 533 -14.41 5.51 22.93
C VAL A 533 -15.16 6.72 22.39
N GLY A 534 -16.49 6.76 22.57
CA GLY A 534 -17.35 7.88 22.19
C GLY A 534 -18.01 7.74 20.82
N LYS A 535 -19.00 8.62 20.57
CA LYS A 535 -19.89 8.54 19.40
C LYS A 535 -19.17 8.74 18.06
N SER A 536 -18.14 9.59 18.00
CA SER A 536 -17.37 9.88 16.78
C SER A 536 -16.73 8.61 16.21
N VAL A 537 -15.97 7.88 17.05
CA VAL A 537 -15.28 6.64 16.66
C VAL A 537 -16.27 5.54 16.28
N VAL A 538 -17.39 5.41 17.00
CA VAL A 538 -18.42 4.41 16.67
C VAL A 538 -19.08 4.69 15.33
N ASN A 539 -19.39 5.95 15.02
CA ASN A 539 -19.95 6.32 13.73
C ASN A 539 -18.97 5.98 12.58
N LEU A 540 -17.66 6.16 12.79
CA LEU A 540 -16.65 5.74 11.82
C LEU A 540 -16.65 4.23 11.62
N ILE A 541 -16.62 3.45 12.70
CA ILE A 541 -16.64 1.98 12.63
C ILE A 541 -17.90 1.49 11.92
N HIS A 542 -19.06 2.04 12.29
CA HIS A 542 -20.33 1.71 11.65
C HIS A 542 -20.30 2.01 10.15
N GLY A 543 -19.84 3.19 9.76
CA GLY A 543 -19.70 3.57 8.35
C GLY A 543 -18.74 2.66 7.57
N VAL A 544 -17.64 2.20 8.19
CA VAL A 544 -16.70 1.24 7.56
C VAL A 544 -17.34 -0.14 7.39
N ARG A 545 -18.19 -0.58 8.35
CA ARG A 545 -18.95 -1.83 8.24
C ARG A 545 -20.02 -1.76 7.16
N ASP A 546 -20.76 -0.65 7.06
CA ASP A 546 -21.74 -0.44 6.00
C ASP A 546 -21.09 -0.54 4.60
N MET A 547 -19.84 -0.10 4.48
CA MET A 547 -19.06 -0.26 3.25
C MET A 547 -18.65 -1.70 2.94
N ALA A 548 -18.71 -2.63 3.89
CA ALA A 548 -18.48 -4.06 3.62
C ALA A 548 -19.62 -4.70 2.83
N ALA A 549 -20.81 -4.07 2.80
CA ALA A 549 -21.96 -4.53 2.02
C ALA A 549 -21.68 -4.60 0.51
N ILE A 550 -20.60 -3.96 0.04
CA ILE A 550 -20.03 -4.14 -1.31
C ILE A 550 -19.87 -5.61 -1.70
N ARG A 551 -19.50 -6.50 -0.75
CA ARG A 551 -19.32 -7.93 -1.04
C ARG A 551 -20.58 -8.59 -1.60
N GLN A 552 -21.77 -8.10 -1.23
CA GLN A 552 -23.05 -8.65 -1.68
C GLN A 552 -23.35 -8.35 -3.16
N LEU A 553 -22.63 -7.42 -3.79
CA LEU A 553 -22.75 -7.16 -5.23
C LEU A 553 -22.09 -8.25 -6.09
N LYS A 554 -21.16 -9.04 -5.53
CA LYS A 554 -20.39 -10.03 -6.30
C LYS A 554 -20.89 -11.47 -6.15
N ALA A 555 -21.83 -11.73 -5.25
CA ALA A 555 -22.14 -13.08 -4.79
C ALA A 555 -23.19 -13.84 -5.62
N THR A 556 -23.65 -13.36 -6.79
CA THR A 556 -24.70 -14.08 -7.53
C THR A 556 -24.67 -13.85 -9.04
N HIS A 557 -24.46 -14.94 -9.78
CA HIS A 557 -24.46 -15.06 -11.25
C HIS A 557 -25.89 -15.07 -11.86
N THR A 558 -26.88 -14.48 -11.19
CA THR A 558 -28.29 -14.55 -11.61
C THR A 558 -28.80 -13.17 -11.99
N ASP A 559 -29.40 -13.07 -13.18
CA ASP A 559 -29.89 -11.89 -13.91
C ASP A 559 -30.99 -11.05 -13.21
N SER A 560 -30.98 -10.95 -11.88
CA SER A 560 -31.87 -10.06 -11.15
C SER A 560 -31.15 -9.39 -9.98
N VAL A 561 -30.85 -8.10 -10.15
CA VAL A 561 -30.40 -7.23 -9.06
C VAL A 561 -31.50 -7.16 -8.01
N SER A 562 -31.24 -7.63 -6.79
CA SER A 562 -32.22 -7.57 -5.71
C SER A 562 -32.30 -6.16 -5.13
N SER A 563 -33.49 -5.73 -4.67
CA SER A 563 -33.69 -4.42 -4.02
C SER A 563 -32.75 -4.20 -2.83
N GLU A 564 -32.31 -5.28 -2.18
CA GLU A 564 -31.34 -5.24 -1.08
C GLU A 564 -29.94 -4.80 -1.53
N GLN A 565 -29.50 -5.20 -2.73
CA GLN A 565 -28.20 -4.79 -3.28
C GLN A 565 -28.13 -3.29 -3.54
N VAL A 566 -29.24 -2.72 -4.04
CA VAL A 566 -29.42 -1.27 -4.26
C VAL A 566 -29.35 -0.51 -2.93
N ASP A 567 -30.06 -0.98 -1.90
CA ASP A 567 -30.06 -0.34 -0.59
C ASP A 567 -28.70 -0.41 0.12
N ASN A 568 -27.90 -1.45 -0.15
CA ASN A 568 -26.54 -1.58 0.36
C ASN A 568 -25.55 -0.63 -0.31
N VAL A 569 -25.61 -0.48 -1.64
CA VAL A 569 -24.84 0.55 -2.36
C VAL A 569 -25.22 1.94 -1.86
N ARG A 570 -26.52 2.17 -1.63
CA ARG A 570 -27.00 3.43 -1.07
C ARG A 570 -26.45 3.69 0.33
N ARG A 571 -26.51 2.71 1.24
CA ARG A 571 -25.95 2.83 2.59
C ARG A 571 -24.45 3.12 2.55
N MET A 572 -23.71 2.39 1.72
CA MET A 572 -22.29 2.66 1.48
C MET A 572 -22.06 4.11 1.06
N LEU A 573 -22.79 4.62 0.06
CA LEU A 573 -22.65 5.99 -0.44
C LEU A 573 -23.06 7.05 0.58
N LEU A 574 -24.09 6.79 1.39
CA LEU A 574 -24.48 7.72 2.46
C LEU A 574 -23.44 7.76 3.58
N ALA A 575 -22.96 6.60 4.04
CA ALA A 575 -21.90 6.51 5.04
C ALA A 575 -20.60 7.21 4.58
N MET A 576 -20.29 7.04 3.30
CA MET A 576 -19.25 7.74 2.55
C MET A 576 -19.36 9.27 2.66
N VAL A 577 -20.58 9.80 2.45
CA VAL A 577 -20.87 11.25 2.41
C VAL A 577 -20.86 11.88 3.80
N ASP A 578 -21.34 11.14 4.79
CA ASP A 578 -21.40 11.60 6.17
C ASP A 578 -19.98 11.84 6.72
N ASP A 579 -19.07 10.91 6.45
CA ASP A 579 -17.68 11.01 6.89
C ASP A 579 -16.69 10.30 5.95
N PHE A 580 -15.88 11.08 5.24
CA PHE A 580 -14.85 10.56 4.33
C PHE A 580 -13.82 9.66 5.04
N ARG A 581 -13.62 9.83 6.37
CA ARG A 581 -12.68 9.03 7.16
C ARG A 581 -13.05 7.55 7.11
N CYS A 582 -14.35 7.21 7.02
CA CYS A 582 -14.82 5.85 6.79
C CYS A 582 -14.18 5.23 5.53
N VAL A 583 -14.02 6.02 4.47
CA VAL A 583 -13.43 5.55 3.21
C VAL A 583 -11.94 5.32 3.34
N VAL A 584 -11.25 6.24 3.99
CA VAL A 584 -9.81 6.13 4.19
C VAL A 584 -9.47 4.92 5.08
N ILE A 585 -10.25 4.69 6.15
CA ILE A 585 -10.13 3.48 6.99
C ILE A 585 -10.41 2.21 6.18
N LYS A 586 -11.45 2.20 5.33
CA LYS A 586 -11.77 1.04 4.50
C LYS A 586 -10.68 0.73 3.47
N LEU A 587 -10.07 1.75 2.87
CA LEU A 587 -8.95 1.57 1.94
C LEU A 587 -7.73 0.96 2.67
N ALA A 588 -7.44 1.44 3.88
CA ALA A 588 -6.39 0.86 4.71
C ALA A 588 -6.68 -0.61 5.08
N GLU A 589 -7.93 -0.93 5.45
CA GLU A 589 -8.36 -2.30 5.71
C GLU A 589 -8.20 -3.20 4.48
N ARG A 590 -8.57 -2.72 3.28
CA ARG A 590 -8.40 -3.50 2.04
C ARG A 590 -6.94 -3.76 1.72
N ILE A 591 -6.04 -2.82 1.99
CA ILE A 591 -4.60 -3.03 1.81
C ILE A 591 -4.09 -4.08 2.80
N ALA A 592 -4.45 -3.98 4.08
CA ALA A 592 -4.09 -4.98 5.09
C ALA A 592 -4.62 -6.38 4.68
N HIS A 593 -5.88 -6.46 4.25
CA HIS A 593 -6.48 -7.70 3.77
C HIS A 593 -5.76 -8.30 2.55
N LEU A 594 -5.38 -7.48 1.56
CA LEU A 594 -4.60 -7.93 0.39
C LEU A 594 -3.21 -8.48 0.77
N ARG A 595 -2.65 -8.05 1.91
CA ARG A 595 -1.38 -8.56 2.42
C ARG A 595 -1.55 -9.86 3.19
N GLU A 596 -2.61 -9.98 3.98
CA GLU A 596 -2.96 -11.20 4.72
C GLU A 596 -3.33 -12.36 3.79
N VAL A 597 -4.09 -12.10 2.73
CA VAL A 597 -4.58 -13.14 1.79
C VAL A 597 -3.46 -13.80 0.99
N LYS A 598 -2.19 -13.40 1.15
CA LYS A 598 -1.03 -13.94 0.41
C LYS A 598 -0.94 -15.48 0.47
N ASP A 599 -1.29 -16.05 1.63
CA ASP A 599 -1.20 -17.49 1.93
C ASP A 599 -2.54 -18.22 1.75
N ALA A 600 -3.61 -17.50 1.37
CA ALA A 600 -4.92 -18.08 1.11
C ALA A 600 -4.99 -18.78 -0.26
N PRO A 601 -6.02 -19.61 -0.51
CA PRO A 601 -6.31 -20.19 -1.81
C PRO A 601 -6.33 -19.17 -2.96
N GLU A 602 -5.99 -19.62 -4.18
CA GLU A 602 -5.86 -18.73 -5.35
C GLU A 602 -7.16 -18.01 -5.71
N ASP A 603 -8.29 -18.70 -5.61
CA ASP A 603 -9.63 -18.17 -5.85
C ASP A 603 -9.96 -17.01 -4.89
N GLU A 604 -9.66 -17.13 -3.60
CA GLU A 604 -9.84 -16.05 -2.62
C GLU A 604 -8.95 -14.84 -2.93
N ARG A 605 -7.67 -15.07 -3.26
CA ARG A 605 -6.73 -14.01 -3.65
C ARG A 605 -7.21 -13.25 -4.89
N VAL A 606 -7.65 -13.99 -5.91
CA VAL A 606 -8.17 -13.42 -7.16
C VAL A 606 -9.46 -12.64 -6.90
N LEU A 607 -10.37 -13.16 -6.06
CA LEU A 607 -11.62 -12.49 -5.73
C LEU A 607 -11.36 -11.15 -5.01
N ALA A 608 -10.48 -11.15 -4.00
CA ALA A 608 -10.11 -9.94 -3.26
C ALA A 608 -9.41 -8.92 -4.17
N ALA A 609 -8.51 -9.39 -5.04
CA ALA A 609 -7.82 -8.53 -6.00
C ALA A 609 -8.76 -7.94 -7.06
N LYS A 610 -9.73 -8.70 -7.58
CA LYS A 610 -10.77 -8.19 -8.50
C LYS A 610 -11.67 -7.16 -7.81
N GLU A 611 -11.98 -7.34 -6.53
CA GLU A 611 -12.74 -6.35 -5.75
C GLU A 611 -11.97 -5.05 -5.61
N CYS A 612 -10.72 -5.13 -5.17
CA CYS A 612 -9.88 -3.98 -4.97
C CYS A 612 -9.55 -3.25 -6.28
N THR A 613 -9.35 -3.96 -7.38
CA THR A 613 -9.11 -3.35 -8.71
C THR A 613 -10.33 -2.62 -9.25
N ASN A 614 -11.54 -3.17 -9.08
CA ASN A 614 -12.74 -2.62 -9.69
C ASN A 614 -13.39 -1.52 -8.85
N ILE A 615 -13.20 -1.54 -7.53
CA ILE A 615 -13.93 -0.67 -6.59
C ILE A 615 -12.97 0.25 -5.84
N TYR A 616 -12.08 -0.33 -5.03
CA TYR A 616 -11.29 0.43 -4.06
C TYR A 616 -10.13 1.23 -4.68
N ALA A 617 -9.44 0.70 -5.69
CA ALA A 617 -8.38 1.44 -6.38
C ALA A 617 -8.93 2.63 -7.20
N PRO A 618 -10.01 2.49 -7.99
CA PRO A 618 -10.68 3.63 -8.63
C PRO A 618 -11.19 4.65 -7.61
N LEU A 619 -11.75 4.21 -6.48
CA LEU A 619 -12.19 5.08 -5.40
C LEU A 619 -11.02 5.89 -4.82
N ALA A 620 -9.90 5.24 -4.48
CA ALA A 620 -8.68 5.91 -4.01
C ALA A 620 -8.16 6.94 -5.02
N ASN A 621 -8.17 6.62 -6.31
CA ASN A 621 -7.76 7.53 -7.38
C ASN A 621 -8.60 8.82 -7.43
N ARG A 622 -9.93 8.68 -7.27
CA ARG A 622 -10.88 9.80 -7.31
C ARG A 622 -10.81 10.68 -6.08
N LEU A 623 -10.53 10.08 -4.93
CA LEU A 623 -10.22 10.79 -3.70
C LEU A 623 -8.88 11.54 -3.77
N GLY A 624 -8.09 11.32 -4.82
CA GLY A 624 -6.75 11.89 -4.95
C GLY A 624 -5.71 11.22 -4.05
N ILE A 625 -6.05 10.10 -3.41
CA ILE A 625 -5.16 9.38 -2.49
C ILE A 625 -4.25 8.46 -3.31
N GLY A 626 -3.29 9.07 -4.01
CA GLY A 626 -2.38 8.40 -4.92
C GLY A 626 -1.60 7.26 -4.25
N GLN A 627 -1.15 7.48 -3.01
CA GLN A 627 -0.36 6.50 -2.25
C GLN A 627 -1.10 5.18 -2.07
N LEU A 628 -2.34 5.23 -1.58
CA LEU A 628 -3.16 4.02 -1.37
C LEU A 628 -3.58 3.39 -2.70
N LYS A 629 -3.90 4.22 -3.71
CA LYS A 629 -4.26 3.73 -5.04
C LYS A 629 -3.17 2.83 -5.62
N TRP A 630 -1.93 3.32 -5.67
CA TRP A 630 -0.86 2.56 -6.32
C TRP A 630 -0.49 1.32 -5.54
N GLU A 631 -0.56 1.38 -4.21
CA GLU A 631 -0.36 0.24 -3.33
C GLU A 631 -1.42 -0.86 -3.58
N LEU A 632 -2.70 -0.48 -3.63
CA LEU A 632 -3.80 -1.39 -4.01
C LEU A 632 -3.58 -1.98 -5.40
N GLU A 633 -3.28 -1.14 -6.40
CA GLU A 633 -3.07 -1.58 -7.79
C GLU A 633 -1.93 -2.59 -7.92
N ASP A 634 -0.78 -2.36 -7.26
CA ASP A 634 0.36 -3.27 -7.32
C ASP A 634 0.06 -4.62 -6.62
N TYR A 635 -0.62 -4.61 -5.47
CA TYR A 635 -1.05 -5.85 -4.80
C TYR A 635 -2.07 -6.62 -5.63
N CYS A 636 -3.05 -5.94 -6.21
CA CYS A 636 -4.03 -6.59 -7.07
C CYS A 636 -3.35 -7.19 -8.31
N PHE A 637 -2.46 -6.45 -8.94
CA PHE A 637 -1.74 -6.89 -10.14
C PHE A 637 -0.89 -8.14 -9.87
N ARG A 638 -0.28 -8.22 -8.68
CA ARG A 638 0.46 -9.40 -8.23
C ARG A 638 -0.38 -10.67 -8.19
N TYR A 639 -1.66 -10.59 -7.82
CA TYR A 639 -2.55 -11.74 -7.76
C TYR A 639 -3.29 -12.02 -9.07
N LEU A 640 -3.70 -10.97 -9.81
CA LEU A 640 -4.43 -11.13 -11.07
C LEU A 640 -3.54 -11.56 -12.23
N HIS A 641 -2.30 -11.05 -12.28
CA HIS A 641 -1.35 -11.33 -13.36
C HIS A 641 0.06 -11.59 -12.80
N PRO A 642 0.26 -12.68 -12.03
CA PRO A 642 1.51 -12.96 -11.32
C PRO A 642 2.72 -13.09 -12.26
N THR A 643 2.51 -13.62 -13.47
CA THR A 643 3.55 -13.77 -14.49
C THR A 643 4.05 -12.41 -14.97
N GLU A 644 3.14 -11.49 -15.34
CA GLU A 644 3.49 -10.15 -15.80
C GLU A 644 4.08 -9.30 -14.68
N TYR A 645 3.52 -9.38 -13.47
CA TYR A 645 4.07 -8.73 -12.29
C TYR A 645 5.54 -9.15 -12.06
N LYS A 646 5.81 -10.46 -12.01
CA LYS A 646 7.18 -11.00 -11.82
C LYS A 646 8.11 -10.60 -12.97
N ARG A 647 7.63 -10.61 -14.21
CA ARG A 647 8.39 -10.21 -15.40
C ARG A 647 8.83 -8.75 -15.31
N ILE A 648 7.90 -7.83 -15.04
CA ILE A 648 8.19 -6.39 -14.92
C ILE A 648 9.06 -6.11 -13.70
N ALA A 649 8.79 -6.75 -12.56
CA ALA A 649 9.62 -6.64 -11.36
C ALA A 649 11.08 -7.06 -11.63
N LYS A 650 11.29 -8.16 -12.36
CA LYS A 650 12.62 -8.63 -12.78
C LYS A 650 13.32 -7.62 -13.69
N LEU A 651 12.64 -7.12 -14.72
CA LEU A 651 13.18 -6.12 -15.65
C LEU A 651 13.51 -4.80 -14.95
N LEU A 652 12.68 -4.38 -13.99
CA LEU A 652 12.92 -3.21 -13.15
C LEU A 652 14.16 -3.34 -12.27
N HIS A 653 14.41 -4.56 -11.76
CA HIS A 653 15.55 -4.89 -10.90
C HIS A 653 16.84 -4.96 -11.72
N GLU A 654 16.84 -5.61 -12.89
CA GLU A 654 18.01 -5.70 -13.77
C GLU A 654 18.56 -4.33 -14.20
N ARG A 655 17.68 -3.34 -14.44
CA ARG A 655 18.07 -1.96 -14.80
C ARG A 655 18.08 -0.98 -13.64
N ARG A 656 18.08 -1.47 -12.39
CA ARG A 656 17.95 -0.60 -11.20
C ARG A 656 19.14 0.33 -11.04
N LEU A 657 20.36 -0.20 -11.03
CA LEU A 657 21.60 0.58 -10.82
C LEU A 657 21.77 1.66 -11.89
N ASP A 658 21.60 1.30 -13.16
CA ASP A 658 21.66 2.26 -14.27
C ASP A 658 20.61 3.37 -14.15
N ARG A 659 19.41 3.02 -13.68
CA ARG A 659 18.31 3.96 -13.50
C ARG A 659 18.55 4.88 -12.30
N GLU A 660 18.96 4.36 -11.16
CA GLU A 660 19.27 5.12 -9.94
C GLU A 660 20.43 6.08 -10.21
N HIS A 661 21.52 5.60 -10.81
CA HIS A 661 22.67 6.44 -11.16
C HIS A 661 22.29 7.57 -12.12
N TYR A 662 21.53 7.25 -13.17
CA TYR A 662 21.05 8.26 -14.12
C TYR A 662 20.16 9.31 -13.45
N ILE A 663 19.26 8.87 -12.57
CA ILE A 663 18.37 9.77 -11.82
C ILE A 663 19.19 10.65 -10.88
N GLU A 664 20.18 10.12 -10.16
CA GLU A 664 21.05 10.90 -9.28
C GLU A 664 21.85 11.96 -10.03
N GLU A 665 22.44 11.62 -11.17
CA GLU A 665 23.16 12.61 -12.01
C GLU A 665 22.21 13.71 -12.49
N PHE A 666 21.03 13.33 -12.99
CA PHE A 666 20.02 14.26 -13.47
C PHE A 666 19.51 15.19 -12.35
N VAL A 667 19.18 14.61 -11.18
CA VAL A 667 18.74 15.34 -9.98
C VAL A 667 19.86 16.24 -9.45
N GLY A 668 21.10 15.75 -9.41
CA GLY A 668 22.27 16.50 -8.96
C GLY A 668 22.51 17.75 -9.81
N HIS A 669 22.40 17.60 -11.13
CA HIS A 669 22.48 18.73 -12.06
C HIS A 669 21.35 19.74 -11.83
N LEU A 670 20.09 19.30 -11.78
CA LEU A 670 18.96 20.20 -11.54
C LEU A 670 19.06 20.93 -10.20
N ARG A 671 19.47 20.25 -9.12
CA ARG A 671 19.69 20.88 -7.81
C ARG A 671 20.77 21.97 -7.87
N ALA A 672 21.86 21.74 -8.60
CA ALA A 672 22.94 22.71 -8.73
C ALA A 672 22.48 23.98 -9.46
N GLU A 673 21.79 23.82 -10.59
CA GLU A 673 21.28 24.95 -11.40
C GLU A 673 20.17 25.72 -10.67
N MET A 674 19.22 25.02 -10.04
CA MET A 674 18.18 25.67 -9.23
C MET A 674 18.74 26.47 -8.07
N LYS A 675 19.78 25.93 -7.41
CA LYS A 675 20.47 26.64 -6.33
C LYS A 675 21.23 27.87 -6.84
N ALA A 676 21.84 27.80 -8.03
CA ALA A 676 22.55 28.92 -8.65
C ALA A 676 21.59 30.08 -9.00
N GLU A 677 20.39 29.77 -9.50
CA GLU A 677 19.32 30.73 -9.81
C GLU A 677 18.50 31.18 -8.58
N GLY A 678 18.81 30.67 -7.39
CA GLY A 678 18.14 31.04 -6.14
C GLY A 678 16.73 30.45 -5.95
N VAL A 679 16.35 29.44 -6.73
CA VAL A 679 15.07 28.72 -6.60
C VAL A 679 15.15 27.67 -5.51
N LYS A 680 14.26 27.76 -4.51
CA LYS A 680 14.17 26.82 -3.39
C LYS A 680 13.19 25.69 -3.73
N ALA A 681 13.72 24.52 -4.09
CA ALA A 681 12.92 23.33 -4.36
C ALA A 681 13.63 22.04 -3.93
N GLU A 682 12.85 21.05 -3.52
CA GLU A 682 13.28 19.67 -3.26
C GLU A 682 13.17 18.87 -4.55
N VAL A 683 14.30 18.41 -5.09
CA VAL A 683 14.36 17.63 -6.33
C VAL A 683 14.76 16.20 -6.00
N TYR A 684 13.98 15.18 -6.37
CA TYR A 684 14.31 13.79 -6.09
C TYR A 684 13.74 12.82 -7.13
N GLY A 685 14.32 11.63 -7.22
CA GLY A 685 13.85 10.55 -8.06
C GLY A 685 12.60 9.87 -7.51
N ARG A 686 11.65 9.53 -8.38
CA ARG A 686 10.44 8.81 -8.00
C ARG A 686 10.38 7.44 -8.72
N PRO A 687 10.30 6.31 -8.00
CA PRO A 687 10.05 5.03 -8.63
C PRO A 687 8.63 4.97 -9.19
N LYS A 688 8.46 4.34 -10.36
CA LYS A 688 7.13 4.04 -10.91
C LYS A 688 6.62 2.70 -10.39
N HIS A 689 5.33 2.67 -10.10
CA HIS A 689 4.60 1.47 -9.68
C HIS A 689 4.50 0.45 -10.82
N ILE A 690 4.54 -0.84 -10.48
CA ILE A 690 4.63 -1.95 -11.43
C ILE A 690 3.40 -1.98 -12.33
N TYR A 691 2.20 -1.82 -11.75
CA TYR A 691 0.96 -1.76 -12.49
C TYR A 691 0.89 -0.56 -13.45
N SER A 692 1.44 0.59 -13.06
CA SER A 692 1.51 1.77 -13.93
C SER A 692 2.42 1.55 -15.14
N ILE A 693 3.53 0.84 -14.95
CA ILE A 693 4.43 0.44 -16.05
C ILE A 693 3.70 -0.51 -16.99
N TRP A 694 3.06 -1.55 -16.47
CA TRP A 694 2.28 -2.50 -17.26
C TRP A 694 1.19 -1.79 -18.09
N ARG A 695 0.43 -0.89 -17.47
CA ARG A 695 -0.62 -0.11 -18.16
C ARG A 695 -0.05 0.75 -19.29
N LYS A 696 1.13 1.37 -19.08
CA LYS A 696 1.82 2.15 -20.12
C LYS A 696 2.34 1.25 -21.26
N MET A 697 2.85 0.05 -20.96
CA MET A 697 3.24 -0.94 -21.97
C MET A 697 2.04 -1.33 -22.85
N GLN A 698 0.90 -1.63 -22.23
CA GLN A 698 -0.33 -2.01 -22.93
C GLN A 698 -0.89 -0.85 -23.78
N LYS A 699 -1.01 0.35 -23.19
CA LYS A 699 -1.59 1.51 -23.89
C LYS A 699 -0.76 1.98 -25.08
N LYS A 700 0.58 1.96 -24.97
CA LYS A 700 1.48 2.41 -26.05
C LYS A 700 1.91 1.26 -26.98
N ASN A 701 1.55 0.00 -26.67
CA ASN A 701 1.99 -1.21 -27.35
C ASN A 701 3.53 -1.30 -27.49
N LEU A 702 4.24 -0.89 -26.44
CA LEU A 702 5.71 -0.79 -26.39
C LEU A 702 6.30 -1.92 -25.54
N ALA A 703 7.46 -2.42 -25.94
CA ALA A 703 8.28 -3.29 -25.11
C ALA A 703 8.83 -2.52 -23.89
N PHE A 704 9.24 -3.24 -22.84
CA PHE A 704 9.79 -2.61 -21.63
C PHE A 704 11.02 -1.76 -21.93
N ASP A 705 11.83 -2.17 -22.92
CA ASP A 705 13.04 -1.46 -23.31
C ASP A 705 12.76 -0.13 -24.03
N GLU A 706 11.59 -0.01 -24.64
CA GLU A 706 11.12 1.19 -25.34
C GLU A 706 10.37 2.15 -24.39
N LEU A 707 10.13 1.74 -23.15
CA LEU A 707 9.66 2.63 -22.10
C LEU A 707 10.79 3.57 -21.68
N PHE A 708 10.89 4.63 -22.45
CA PHE A 708 11.49 5.92 -22.14
C PHE A 708 11.23 6.40 -20.70
N ASP A 709 10.08 6.00 -20.18
CA ASP A 709 9.38 6.65 -19.11
C ASP A 709 9.58 6.01 -17.72
N VAL A 710 10.46 5.01 -17.57
CA VAL A 710 10.72 4.42 -16.23
C VAL A 710 11.49 5.39 -15.31
N ARG A 711 11.99 6.51 -15.84
CA ARG A 711 12.71 7.55 -15.10
C ARG A 711 11.82 8.75 -14.84
N ALA A 712 11.39 8.91 -13.60
CA ALA A 712 10.61 10.05 -13.15
C ALA A 712 11.36 10.83 -12.07
N VAL A 713 11.33 12.15 -12.20
CA VAL A 713 11.90 13.10 -11.25
C VAL A 713 10.78 14.01 -10.77
N ARG A 714 10.80 14.35 -9.49
CA ARG A 714 9.84 15.26 -8.89
C ARG A 714 10.55 16.46 -8.29
N ILE A 715 9.95 17.63 -8.48
CA ILE A 715 10.43 18.92 -8.00
C ILE A 715 9.31 19.52 -7.14
N VAL A 716 9.55 19.60 -5.83
CA VAL A 716 8.61 20.16 -4.86
C VAL A 716 9.13 21.52 -4.42
N ALA A 717 8.51 22.57 -4.92
CA ALA A 717 8.88 23.96 -4.66
C ALA A 717 8.09 24.55 -3.48
N GLU A 718 8.59 25.64 -2.91
CA GLU A 718 7.89 26.36 -1.83
C GLU A 718 6.66 27.11 -2.34
N ARG A 719 6.78 27.78 -3.49
CA ARG A 719 5.74 28.66 -4.04
C ARG A 719 5.43 28.33 -5.49
N LEU A 720 4.26 28.78 -5.96
CA LEU A 720 3.85 28.61 -7.36
C LEU A 720 4.84 29.28 -8.34
N GLN A 721 5.35 30.46 -7.99
CA GLN A 721 6.39 31.15 -8.79
C GLN A 721 7.65 30.28 -8.94
N ASP A 722 8.04 29.60 -7.86
CA ASP A 722 9.21 28.72 -7.85
C ASP A 722 8.97 27.47 -8.73
N CYS A 723 7.72 27.01 -8.92
CA CYS A 723 7.39 25.94 -9.87
C CYS A 723 7.65 26.34 -11.33
N TYR A 724 7.21 27.54 -11.75
CA TYR A 724 7.44 28.01 -13.12
C TYR A 724 8.90 28.41 -13.34
N ALA A 725 9.58 28.93 -12.32
CA ALA A 725 11.04 29.15 -12.37
C ALA A 725 11.78 27.81 -12.55
N ALA A 726 11.42 26.79 -11.77
CA ALA A 726 11.96 25.44 -11.92
C ALA A 726 11.71 24.85 -13.32
N LEU A 727 10.51 25.04 -13.88
CA LEU A 727 10.19 24.65 -15.26
C LEU A 727 11.12 25.33 -16.27
N GLY A 728 11.30 26.65 -16.15
CA GLY A 728 12.18 27.42 -17.02
C GLY A 728 13.63 26.94 -16.98
N ILE A 729 14.15 26.65 -15.79
CA ILE A 729 15.49 26.09 -15.60
C ILE A 729 15.59 24.72 -16.28
N VAL A 730 14.62 23.83 -16.03
CA VAL A 730 14.58 22.49 -16.64
C VAL A 730 14.63 22.55 -18.17
N HIS A 731 13.80 23.41 -18.79
CA HIS A 731 13.75 23.57 -20.26
C HIS A 731 14.96 24.28 -20.85
N THR A 732 15.66 25.10 -20.06
CA THR A 732 16.91 25.76 -20.48
C THR A 732 18.05 24.75 -20.60
N HIS A 733 18.13 23.79 -19.66
CA HIS A 733 19.20 22.78 -19.66
C HIS A 733 18.89 21.56 -20.52
N TYR A 734 17.61 21.17 -20.60
CA TYR A 734 17.19 19.97 -21.33
C TYR A 734 16.04 20.31 -22.27
N ARG A 735 16.23 19.98 -23.55
CA ARG A 735 15.21 20.18 -24.57
C ARG A 735 13.96 19.38 -24.22
N HIS A 736 12.83 20.06 -24.09
CA HIS A 736 11.54 19.39 -23.89
C HIS A 736 11.09 18.69 -25.18
N LEU A 737 10.34 17.59 -25.01
CA LEU A 737 9.65 16.95 -26.11
C LEU A 737 8.35 17.71 -26.42
N PRO A 738 8.06 18.02 -27.69
CA PRO A 738 6.74 18.51 -28.08
C PRO A 738 5.63 17.52 -27.67
N ASP A 739 4.44 18.04 -27.35
CA ASP A 739 3.24 17.28 -26.96
C ASP A 739 3.31 16.50 -25.63
N GLU A 740 4.46 16.50 -24.95
CA GLU A 740 4.66 15.85 -23.65
C GLU A 740 4.85 16.90 -22.53
N PHE A 741 4.08 17.99 -22.61
CA PHE A 741 3.98 19.06 -21.61
C PHE A 741 2.51 19.29 -21.24
N ASP A 742 2.18 19.12 -19.97
CA ASP A 742 0.85 19.37 -19.42
C ASP A 742 0.93 20.25 -18.17
N ASP A 743 0.17 21.34 -18.14
CA ASP A 743 0.06 22.20 -16.96
C ASP A 743 -1.22 21.91 -16.17
N TYR A 744 -1.16 20.92 -15.28
CA TYR A 744 -2.27 20.61 -14.38
C TYR A 744 -2.36 21.59 -13.20
N VAL A 745 -1.48 22.58 -13.08
CA VAL A 745 -1.64 23.64 -12.09
C VAL A 745 -2.67 24.64 -12.58
N ALA A 746 -2.56 25.03 -13.86
CA ALA A 746 -3.55 25.89 -14.53
C ALA A 746 -4.88 25.15 -14.76
N ASN A 747 -4.83 23.86 -15.11
CA ASN A 747 -6.01 23.01 -15.32
C ASN A 747 -5.98 21.77 -14.40
N PRO A 748 -6.37 21.91 -13.12
CA PRO A 748 -6.39 20.79 -12.17
C PRO A 748 -7.22 19.62 -12.68
N LYS A 749 -6.74 18.38 -12.46
CA LYS A 749 -7.55 17.20 -12.79
C LYS A 749 -8.78 17.11 -11.88
N PRO A 750 -9.84 16.36 -12.26
CA PRO A 750 -11.07 16.25 -11.46
C PRO A 750 -10.87 15.82 -10.00
N ASN A 751 -9.84 15.02 -9.73
CA ASN A 751 -9.47 14.58 -8.37
C ASN A 751 -8.70 15.64 -7.56
N GLY A 752 -8.52 16.85 -8.08
CA GLY A 752 -7.76 17.93 -7.45
C GLY A 752 -6.25 17.89 -7.73
N TYR A 753 -5.77 16.94 -8.53
CA TYR A 753 -4.35 16.81 -8.83
C TYR A 753 -3.81 18.05 -9.56
N GLN A 754 -2.78 18.67 -8.98
CA GLN A 754 -2.06 19.81 -9.53
C GLN A 754 -0.56 19.52 -9.62
N SER A 755 -0.01 19.65 -10.82
CA SER A 755 1.42 19.58 -11.10
C SER A 755 1.69 19.98 -12.54
N ILE A 756 2.82 20.59 -12.82
CA ILE A 756 3.33 20.74 -14.18
C ILE A 756 4.05 19.44 -14.54
N HIS A 757 3.67 18.83 -15.65
CA HIS A 757 4.31 17.64 -16.22
C HIS A 757 5.08 18.06 -17.46
N THR A 758 6.33 17.63 -17.55
CA THR A 758 7.11 17.81 -18.76
C THR A 758 8.04 16.62 -18.97
N VAL A 759 8.18 16.18 -20.21
CA VAL A 759 9.19 15.20 -20.60
C VAL A 759 10.32 15.88 -21.34
N VAL A 760 11.55 15.68 -20.89
CA VAL A 760 12.76 16.28 -21.48
C VAL A 760 13.74 15.22 -21.96
N LEU A 761 14.59 15.57 -22.92
CA LEU A 761 15.74 14.77 -23.33
C LEU A 761 16.93 15.07 -22.40
N GLY A 762 17.14 14.18 -21.43
CA GLY A 762 18.23 14.27 -20.48
C GLY A 762 19.60 13.86 -21.07
N PRO A 763 20.64 13.75 -20.23
CA PRO A 763 21.96 13.28 -20.63
C PRO A 763 21.89 11.95 -21.38
N GLY A 764 22.71 11.75 -22.40
CA GLY A 764 22.70 10.53 -23.23
C GLY A 764 21.47 10.37 -24.14
N GLY A 765 20.69 11.45 -24.36
CA GLY A 765 19.53 11.46 -25.28
C GLY A 765 18.33 10.67 -24.76
N LYS A 766 18.35 10.31 -23.48
CA LYS A 766 17.31 9.49 -22.88
C LYS A 766 16.25 10.40 -22.24
N THR A 767 14.99 10.07 -22.43
CA THR A 767 13.82 10.80 -21.90
C THR A 767 13.72 10.77 -20.37
N VAL A 768 13.26 11.87 -19.76
CA VAL A 768 12.99 11.96 -18.33
C VAL A 768 11.65 12.68 -18.10
N GLU A 769 10.73 12.04 -17.39
CA GLU A 769 9.48 12.68 -16.96
C GLU A 769 9.74 13.49 -15.69
N ILE A 770 9.31 14.75 -15.68
CA ILE A 770 9.51 15.67 -14.56
C ILE A 770 8.16 16.20 -14.10
N GLN A 771 7.89 16.07 -12.81
CA GLN A 771 6.68 16.58 -12.14
C GLN A 771 7.05 17.73 -11.22
N ILE A 772 6.57 18.93 -11.49
CA ILE A 772 6.87 20.14 -10.72
C ILE A 772 5.60 20.60 -10.01
N ARG A 773 5.67 20.88 -8.71
CA ARG A 773 4.52 21.32 -7.89
C ARG A 773 4.97 21.96 -6.58
N THR A 774 4.05 22.59 -5.86
CA THR A 774 4.36 23.11 -4.51
C THR A 774 4.30 22.03 -3.44
N LYS A 775 4.74 22.33 -2.22
CA LYS A 775 4.54 21.46 -1.04
C LYS A 775 3.06 21.14 -0.80
N GLN A 776 2.19 22.16 -0.84
CA GLN A 776 0.74 21.97 -0.71
C GLN A 776 0.19 21.05 -1.81
N MET A 777 0.53 21.32 -3.08
CA MET A 777 0.10 20.48 -4.21
C MET A 777 0.66 19.06 -4.12
N HIS A 778 1.83 18.89 -3.50
CA HIS A 778 2.40 17.58 -3.24
C HIS A 778 1.56 16.82 -2.21
N GLU A 779 1.21 17.46 -1.10
CA GLU A 779 0.33 16.88 -0.08
C GLU A 779 -1.04 16.53 -0.69
N ASP A 780 -1.68 17.45 -1.40
CA ASP A 780 -2.98 17.23 -2.06
C ASP A 780 -2.91 16.10 -3.10
N ALA A 781 -1.78 15.91 -3.78
CA ALA A 781 -1.65 14.86 -4.80
C ALA A 781 -1.31 13.46 -4.25
N GLU A 782 -0.75 13.37 -3.04
CA GLU A 782 -0.45 12.08 -2.39
C GLU A 782 -1.57 11.67 -1.43
N LEU A 783 -2.11 12.63 -0.69
CA LEU A 783 -3.12 12.46 0.35
C LEU A 783 -4.53 12.81 -0.12
N GLY A 784 -4.68 13.51 -1.25
CA GLY A 784 -5.99 13.85 -1.79
C GLY A 784 -6.82 14.67 -0.82
N VAL A 785 -8.07 14.24 -0.65
CA VAL A 785 -9.02 14.84 0.31
C VAL A 785 -8.50 14.82 1.76
N ALA A 786 -7.62 13.88 2.13
CA ALA A 786 -7.06 13.81 3.49
C ALA A 786 -6.18 15.03 3.84
N ALA A 787 -5.48 15.64 2.86
CA ALA A 787 -4.70 16.85 3.09
C ALA A 787 -5.58 18.07 3.45
N HIS A 788 -6.71 18.23 2.74
CA HIS A 788 -7.62 19.36 2.95
C HIS A 788 -8.28 19.34 4.33
N TRP A 789 -8.56 18.16 4.87
CA TRP A 789 -9.18 18.02 6.18
C TRP A 789 -8.25 18.46 7.32
N LYS A 790 -6.96 18.16 7.22
CA LYS A 790 -5.92 18.55 8.20
C LYS A 790 -5.83 20.07 8.39
N TYR A 791 -5.84 20.84 7.30
CA TYR A 791 -5.64 22.30 7.36
C TYR A 791 -6.82 23.07 7.94
N LYS A 792 -8.04 22.53 7.89
CA LYS A 792 -9.25 23.26 8.28
C LYS A 792 -9.65 23.10 9.76
N GLU A 793 -9.13 22.10 10.47
CA GLU A 793 -9.34 22.02 11.94
C GLU A 793 -8.55 23.11 12.71
N GLY A 794 -7.37 23.51 12.22
CA GLY A 794 -6.49 24.44 12.92
C GLY A 794 -6.85 25.93 12.81
N ALA A 795 -7.58 26.34 11.78
CA ALA A 795 -7.80 27.76 11.46
C ALA A 795 -9.28 28.23 11.48
N ALA A 796 -10.25 27.33 11.72
CA ALA A 796 -11.67 27.63 11.49
C ALA A 796 -12.64 27.19 12.59
N ALA A 797 -12.24 27.20 13.86
CA ALA A 797 -13.18 27.07 14.99
C ALA A 797 -14.31 28.14 15.01
N GLY A 798 -14.28 29.13 14.11
CA GLY A 798 -15.30 30.17 13.92
C GLY A 798 -16.15 30.11 12.64
N GLY A 799 -16.06 29.06 11.81
CA GLY A 799 -16.73 29.06 10.49
C GLY A 799 -17.32 27.71 10.06
N ALA A 800 -18.44 27.28 10.66
CA ALA A 800 -19.16 26.04 10.32
C ALA A 800 -19.57 25.88 8.83
N ARG A 801 -19.41 26.91 7.99
CA ARG A 801 -19.75 26.88 6.56
C ARG A 801 -18.77 26.12 5.67
N SER A 802 -17.48 26.06 6.01
CA SER A 802 -16.46 25.57 5.05
C SER A 802 -16.40 24.05 4.91
N GLY A 803 -16.74 23.29 5.95
CA GLY A 803 -16.73 21.82 5.90
C GLY A 803 -17.93 21.22 5.15
N HIS A 804 -18.93 22.04 4.85
CA HIS A 804 -20.17 21.63 4.18
C HIS A 804 -20.01 21.62 2.65
N GLU A 805 -19.44 22.69 2.09
CA GLU A 805 -19.17 22.79 0.64
C GLU A 805 -18.24 21.66 0.16
N ASP A 806 -17.29 21.24 0.98
CA ASP A 806 -16.37 20.15 0.66
C ASP A 806 -17.11 18.81 0.54
N ARG A 807 -18.08 18.51 1.42
CA ARG A 807 -18.92 17.29 1.32
C ARG A 807 -19.78 17.31 0.05
N ILE A 808 -20.34 18.46 -0.31
CA ILE A 808 -21.10 18.62 -1.56
C ILE A 808 -20.21 18.38 -2.77
N ALA A 809 -19.05 19.04 -2.82
CA ALA A 809 -18.09 18.88 -3.90
C ALA A 809 -17.62 17.43 -4.03
N TRP A 810 -17.45 16.75 -2.90
CA TRP A 810 -17.08 15.36 -2.82
C TRP A 810 -18.16 14.42 -3.37
N LEU A 811 -19.41 14.62 -2.96
CA LEU A 811 -20.57 13.85 -3.45
C LEU A 811 -20.72 13.98 -4.95
N ARG A 812 -20.56 15.21 -5.48
CA ARG A 812 -20.56 15.47 -6.93
C ARG A 812 -19.43 14.73 -7.66
N LYS A 813 -18.22 14.68 -7.09
CA LYS A 813 -17.10 13.89 -7.65
C LYS A 813 -17.38 12.38 -7.64
N LEU A 814 -18.09 11.90 -6.61
CA LEU A 814 -18.50 10.50 -6.49
C LEU A 814 -19.61 10.12 -7.47
N ILE A 815 -20.58 11.01 -7.73
CA ILE A 815 -21.61 10.77 -8.75
C ILE A 815 -20.97 10.72 -10.15
N ALA A 816 -20.05 11.65 -10.45
CA ALA A 816 -19.29 11.63 -11.70
C ALA A 816 -18.46 10.33 -11.88
N TRP A 817 -18.21 9.56 -10.80
CA TRP A 817 -17.60 8.23 -10.91
C TRP A 817 -18.42 7.23 -11.64
N GLN A 818 -19.71 7.27 -11.39
CA GLN A 818 -20.62 6.28 -11.91
C GLN A 818 -20.75 6.43 -13.42
N GLU A 819 -20.75 7.66 -13.93
CA GLU A 819 -20.79 7.94 -15.37
C GLU A 819 -19.57 7.34 -16.10
N GLU A 820 -18.37 7.44 -15.52
CA GLU A 820 -17.15 6.86 -16.10
C GLU A 820 -17.01 5.34 -15.91
N MET A 821 -17.64 4.73 -14.87
CA MET A 821 -17.63 3.27 -14.72
C MET A 821 -18.50 2.56 -15.76
N ALA A 822 -19.57 3.21 -16.22
CA ALA A 822 -20.47 2.68 -17.24
C ALA A 822 -19.74 2.38 -18.57
N ASP A 823 -18.64 3.09 -18.88
CA ASP A 823 -17.84 2.86 -20.10
C ASP A 823 -16.91 1.64 -20.03
N SER A 824 -16.82 0.94 -18.88
CA SER A 824 -15.80 -0.11 -18.65
C SER A 824 -16.32 -1.56 -18.56
N GLY A 825 -17.59 -1.84 -18.83
CA GLY A 825 -18.08 -3.22 -18.98
C GLY A 825 -19.61 -3.37 -18.88
N GLU A 826 -20.15 -4.33 -19.63
CA GLU A 826 -21.57 -4.60 -19.96
C GLU A 826 -22.54 -4.89 -18.78
N MET A 827 -22.13 -4.71 -17.50
CA MET A 827 -22.89 -5.19 -16.32
C MET A 827 -23.45 -4.08 -15.41
N LEU A 828 -23.27 -2.79 -15.73
CA LEU A 828 -23.64 -1.67 -14.84
C LEU A 828 -24.94 -0.92 -15.20
N ASP A 829 -25.46 -1.05 -16.41
CA ASP A 829 -26.60 -0.21 -16.86
C ASP A 829 -27.93 -0.52 -16.16
N GLU A 830 -28.13 -1.72 -15.62
CA GLU A 830 -29.39 -2.08 -14.93
C GLU A 830 -29.40 -1.57 -13.47
N VAL A 831 -28.25 -1.56 -12.80
CA VAL A 831 -28.08 -0.93 -11.48
C VAL A 831 -28.19 0.60 -11.61
N ARG A 832 -27.71 1.16 -12.72
CA ARG A 832 -27.76 2.59 -13.01
C ARG A 832 -29.19 3.15 -12.98
N SER A 833 -30.14 2.51 -13.65
CA SER A 833 -31.51 3.03 -13.75
C SER A 833 -32.32 2.93 -12.46
N GLN A 834 -32.04 1.93 -11.61
CA GLN A 834 -32.85 1.69 -10.40
C GLN A 834 -32.35 2.44 -9.15
N VAL A 835 -31.05 2.75 -9.07
CA VAL A 835 -30.48 3.31 -7.82
C VAL A 835 -30.46 4.83 -7.80
N PHE A 836 -30.25 5.51 -8.94
CA PHE A 836 -29.93 6.94 -8.95
C PHE A 836 -30.82 7.82 -9.81
N ASP A 837 -31.38 7.32 -10.92
CA ASP A 837 -32.24 8.15 -11.78
C ASP A 837 -33.54 8.59 -11.07
N ASP A 838 -33.94 7.88 -10.01
CA ASP A 838 -35.18 8.12 -9.29
C ASP A 838 -35.04 9.00 -8.04
N ARG A 839 -33.83 9.40 -7.62
CA ARG A 839 -33.60 10.15 -6.35
C ARG A 839 -32.68 11.35 -6.53
N VAL A 840 -32.76 12.32 -5.62
CA VAL A 840 -31.87 13.49 -5.49
C VAL A 840 -31.46 13.68 -4.03
N TYR A 841 -30.17 13.92 -3.80
CA TYR A 841 -29.58 14.17 -2.48
C TYR A 841 -29.29 15.64 -2.30
N VAL A 842 -29.94 16.26 -1.31
CA VAL A 842 -29.84 17.69 -1.03
C VAL A 842 -29.40 17.95 0.39
N PHE A 843 -28.80 19.11 0.63
CA PHE A 843 -28.19 19.44 1.91
C PHE A 843 -28.99 20.48 2.68
N THR A 844 -29.14 20.27 3.99
CA THR A 844 -29.61 21.31 4.90
C THR A 844 -28.52 22.37 5.12
N PRO A 845 -28.84 23.56 5.64
CA PRO A 845 -27.82 24.57 5.96
C PRO A 845 -26.81 24.11 7.04
N LYS A 846 -27.13 23.03 7.78
CA LYS A 846 -26.31 22.50 8.87
C LYS A 846 -25.30 21.43 8.44
N GLY A 847 -25.50 20.74 7.32
CA GLY A 847 -24.70 19.52 7.03
C GLY A 847 -25.51 18.35 6.54
N ASP A 848 -26.74 18.23 7.01
CA ASP A 848 -27.46 16.97 6.93
C ASP A 848 -27.90 16.71 5.49
N VAL A 849 -27.70 15.48 5.03
CA VAL A 849 -28.15 15.04 3.71
C VAL A 849 -29.58 14.54 3.81
N VAL A 850 -30.43 15.00 2.90
CA VAL A 850 -31.82 14.60 2.79
C VAL A 850 -32.03 13.96 1.42
N ASP A 851 -32.53 12.73 1.46
CA ASP A 851 -32.93 11.95 0.29
C ASP A 851 -34.36 12.33 -0.12
N LEU A 852 -34.53 12.75 -1.38
CA LEU A 852 -35.81 13.06 -2.00
C LEU A 852 -35.93 12.35 -3.36
N PRO A 853 -37.13 12.04 -3.86
CA PRO A 853 -37.31 11.55 -5.23
C PRO A 853 -36.85 12.56 -6.28
N ALA A 854 -36.39 12.09 -7.44
CA ALA A 854 -36.02 12.94 -8.57
C ALA A 854 -37.19 13.81 -9.01
N GLY A 855 -36.90 15.07 -9.37
CA GLY A 855 -37.91 16.09 -9.67
C GLY A 855 -38.60 16.69 -8.44
N SER A 856 -38.13 16.40 -7.22
CA SER A 856 -38.58 17.10 -6.01
C SER A 856 -38.22 18.58 -6.04
N THR A 857 -39.03 19.39 -5.36
CA THR A 857 -38.90 20.85 -5.29
C THR A 857 -38.43 21.32 -3.90
N PRO A 858 -38.05 22.60 -3.73
CA PRO A 858 -37.81 23.17 -2.40
C PRO A 858 -38.98 23.01 -1.43
N LEU A 859 -40.23 22.97 -1.91
CA LEU A 859 -41.39 22.71 -1.06
C LEU A 859 -41.42 21.24 -0.60
N ASP A 860 -41.11 20.29 -1.48
CA ASP A 860 -40.98 18.88 -1.10
C ASP A 860 -39.93 18.70 0.00
N PHE A 861 -38.77 19.38 -0.12
CA PHE A 861 -37.76 19.42 0.94
C PHE A 861 -38.32 20.01 2.25
N ALA A 862 -38.98 21.16 2.20
CA ALA A 862 -39.57 21.78 3.39
C ALA A 862 -40.56 20.83 4.11
N TYR A 863 -41.43 20.14 3.35
CA TYR A 863 -42.36 19.14 3.90
C TYR A 863 -41.69 17.86 4.36
N HIS A 864 -40.52 17.52 3.81
CA HIS A 864 -39.70 16.39 4.27
C HIS A 864 -39.11 16.69 5.66
N ILE A 865 -38.54 17.89 5.85
CA ILE A 865 -38.02 18.35 7.15
C ILE A 865 -39.11 18.36 8.21
N HIS A 866 -40.21 19.09 7.97
CA HIS A 866 -41.35 19.11 8.90
C HIS A 866 -42.61 19.65 8.21
N SER A 867 -43.80 19.17 8.57
CA SER A 867 -45.06 19.68 7.99
C SER A 867 -45.23 21.19 8.19
N ASP A 868 -44.96 21.67 9.41
CA ASP A 868 -45.08 23.10 9.77
C ASP A 868 -44.05 24.00 9.06
N VAL A 869 -42.84 23.48 8.76
CA VAL A 869 -41.84 24.21 7.95
C VAL A 869 -42.35 24.38 6.52
N GLY A 870 -42.95 23.32 5.95
CA GLY A 870 -43.64 23.39 4.66
C GLY A 870 -44.82 24.36 4.66
N HIS A 871 -45.69 24.33 5.67
CA HIS A 871 -46.86 25.23 5.77
C HIS A 871 -46.48 26.70 5.95
N ARG A 872 -45.32 26.98 6.56
CA ARG A 872 -44.82 28.34 6.79
C ARG A 872 -43.84 28.81 5.70
N CYS A 873 -43.57 28.02 4.67
CA CYS A 873 -42.58 28.34 3.64
C CYS A 873 -43.03 29.54 2.79
N ILE A 874 -42.19 30.58 2.73
CA ILE A 874 -42.42 31.79 1.90
C ILE A 874 -41.38 31.98 0.79
N GLY A 875 -40.26 31.26 0.87
CA GLY A 875 -39.23 31.28 -0.15
C GLY A 875 -38.16 30.24 0.13
N ALA A 876 -37.35 29.93 -0.88
CA ALA A 876 -36.21 29.03 -0.75
C ALA A 876 -34.97 29.66 -1.38
N LYS A 877 -33.80 29.41 -0.78
CA LYS A 877 -32.51 29.74 -1.37
C LYS A 877 -31.72 28.46 -1.62
N ILE A 878 -30.99 28.44 -2.73
CA ILE A 878 -30.04 27.39 -3.07
C ILE A 878 -28.68 28.04 -3.33
N GLY A 879 -27.65 27.61 -2.59
CA GLY A 879 -26.32 28.22 -2.67
C GLY A 879 -26.34 29.74 -2.40
N GLY A 880 -27.21 30.18 -1.48
CA GLY A 880 -27.41 31.59 -1.13
C GLY A 880 -28.26 32.41 -2.10
N ARG A 881 -28.64 31.87 -3.27
CA ARG A 881 -29.49 32.56 -4.27
C ARG A 881 -30.95 32.14 -4.11
N ILE A 882 -31.88 33.10 -4.17
CA ILE A 882 -33.32 32.80 -4.14
C ILE A 882 -33.70 32.04 -5.42
N VAL A 883 -34.43 30.93 -5.28
CA VAL A 883 -34.95 30.13 -6.38
C VAL A 883 -36.48 30.11 -6.37
N PRO A 884 -37.16 29.98 -7.52
CA PRO A 884 -38.60 29.77 -7.54
C PRO A 884 -38.95 28.41 -6.92
N PHE A 885 -40.15 28.26 -6.34
CA PHE A 885 -40.60 26.98 -5.78
C PHE A 885 -40.73 25.86 -6.81
N THR A 886 -40.85 26.19 -8.10
CA THR A 886 -40.90 25.23 -9.20
C THR A 886 -39.52 24.73 -9.63
N TYR A 887 -38.44 25.25 -9.05
CA TYR A 887 -37.10 24.74 -9.30
C TYR A 887 -37.01 23.28 -8.86
N GLN A 888 -36.57 22.40 -9.75
CA GLN A 888 -36.31 21.01 -9.41
C GLN A 888 -34.94 20.89 -8.75
N LEU A 889 -34.93 20.34 -7.54
CA LEU A 889 -33.73 20.16 -6.75
C LEU A 889 -32.73 19.26 -7.47
N GLN A 890 -31.49 19.72 -7.55
CA GLN A 890 -30.40 19.00 -8.18
C GLN A 890 -29.51 18.34 -7.12
N MET A 891 -28.70 17.38 -7.57
CA MET A 891 -27.73 16.69 -6.73
C MET A 891 -26.74 17.67 -6.07
N GLY A 892 -26.72 17.66 -4.74
CA GLY A 892 -25.81 18.48 -3.94
C GLY A 892 -26.29 19.92 -3.72
N ASP A 893 -27.54 20.26 -4.04
CA ASP A 893 -28.06 21.59 -3.72
C ASP A 893 -28.16 21.80 -2.20
N GLN A 894 -27.61 22.92 -1.72
CA GLN A 894 -27.76 23.35 -0.32
C GLN A 894 -28.98 24.26 -0.19
N ILE A 895 -29.98 23.81 0.55
CA ILE A 895 -31.30 24.45 0.59
C ILE A 895 -31.51 25.19 1.91
N GLU A 896 -31.79 26.49 1.85
CA GLU A 896 -32.29 27.29 2.97
C GLU A 896 -33.77 27.61 2.76
N ILE A 897 -34.63 27.17 3.68
CA ILE A 897 -36.06 27.49 3.65
C ILE A 897 -36.33 28.74 4.48
N ILE A 898 -36.95 29.74 3.86
CA ILE A 898 -37.40 30.95 4.52
C ILE A 898 -38.83 30.72 5.01
N THR A 899 -39.05 30.82 6.31
CA THR A 899 -40.37 30.60 6.93
C THR A 899 -40.95 31.89 7.51
N GLN A 900 -42.28 32.00 7.49
CA GLN A 900 -43.03 33.03 8.19
C GLN A 900 -43.56 32.53 9.55
N LYS A 901 -44.18 33.41 10.34
CA LYS A 901 -44.70 33.05 11.68
C LYS A 901 -45.93 32.13 11.62
N GLN A 902 -46.88 32.40 10.73
CA GLN A 902 -48.17 31.69 10.64
C GLN A 902 -48.19 30.70 9.46
N PRO A 903 -48.77 29.49 9.60
CA PRO A 903 -48.90 28.57 8.47
C PRO A 903 -49.91 29.12 7.45
N ASN A 904 -49.52 29.19 6.18
CA ASN A 904 -50.38 29.66 5.09
C ASN A 904 -49.96 29.03 3.74
N PRO A 905 -50.09 27.71 3.56
CA PRO A 905 -49.80 27.06 2.30
C PRO A 905 -50.75 27.54 1.19
N SER A 906 -50.27 27.61 -0.06
CA SER A 906 -51.12 27.94 -1.21
C SER A 906 -51.89 26.71 -1.72
N ARG A 907 -53.13 26.90 -2.19
CA ARG A 907 -53.90 25.85 -2.86
C ARG A 907 -53.26 25.43 -4.18
N ASP A 908 -52.53 26.33 -4.83
CA ASP A 908 -51.81 26.06 -6.08
C ASP A 908 -50.77 24.95 -5.92
N TRP A 909 -50.23 24.76 -4.71
CA TRP A 909 -49.26 23.70 -4.43
C TRP A 909 -49.82 22.29 -4.55
N LEU A 910 -51.15 22.14 -4.49
CA LEU A 910 -51.83 20.86 -4.69
C LEU A 910 -51.96 20.48 -6.16
N ASN A 911 -51.86 21.45 -7.09
CA ASN A 911 -52.00 21.18 -8.51
C ASN A 911 -50.69 20.59 -9.06
N PRO A 912 -50.65 19.29 -9.42
CA PRO A 912 -49.43 18.66 -9.92
C PRO A 912 -48.93 19.29 -11.23
N ASN A 913 -49.82 19.91 -12.02
CA ASN A 913 -49.45 20.54 -13.30
C ASN A 913 -48.64 21.82 -13.14
N LEU A 914 -48.67 22.46 -11.96
CA LEU A 914 -47.88 23.67 -11.69
C LEU A 914 -46.45 23.34 -11.23
N GLY A 915 -46.15 22.07 -10.93
CA GLY A 915 -44.79 21.64 -10.58
C GLY A 915 -44.28 22.17 -9.24
N TYR A 916 -45.16 22.48 -8.28
CA TYR A 916 -44.77 22.98 -6.96
C TYR A 916 -44.44 21.90 -5.94
N VAL A 917 -45.14 20.76 -5.96
CA VAL A 917 -44.95 19.67 -4.99
C VAL A 917 -45.13 18.35 -5.73
N THR A 918 -44.02 17.63 -5.92
CA THR A 918 -43.99 16.39 -6.70
C THR A 918 -44.35 15.20 -5.82
N THR A 919 -43.89 15.22 -4.56
CA THR A 919 -44.04 14.08 -3.64
C THR A 919 -45.48 13.92 -3.16
N SER A 920 -45.93 12.66 -3.05
CA SER A 920 -47.24 12.33 -2.47
C SER A 920 -47.31 12.75 -1.00
N ARG A 921 -46.21 12.59 -0.24
CA ARG A 921 -46.11 12.99 1.17
C ARG A 921 -46.36 14.49 1.37
N GLY A 922 -45.74 15.34 0.54
CA GLY A 922 -45.95 16.80 0.60
C GLY A 922 -47.40 17.16 0.28
N ARG A 923 -47.95 16.66 -0.82
CA ARG A 923 -49.35 16.92 -1.23
C ARG A 923 -50.35 16.45 -0.18
N SER A 924 -50.17 15.27 0.40
CA SER A 924 -51.03 14.77 1.48
C SER A 924 -51.02 15.65 2.73
N LYS A 925 -49.86 16.21 3.11
CA LYS A 925 -49.74 17.15 4.24
C LYS A 925 -50.43 18.49 3.95
N ILE A 926 -50.39 18.97 2.72
CA ILE A 926 -51.10 20.19 2.30
C ILE A 926 -52.62 19.94 2.29
N HIS A 927 -53.07 18.83 1.70
CA HIS A 927 -54.48 18.43 1.72
C HIS A 927 -55.02 18.30 3.15
N ALA A 928 -54.25 17.70 4.06
CA ALA A 928 -54.63 17.60 5.47
C ALA A 928 -54.78 18.97 6.16
N TRP A 929 -53.97 19.97 5.79
CA TRP A 929 -54.07 21.32 6.36
C TRP A 929 -55.34 22.04 5.88
N PHE A 930 -55.63 22.01 4.58
CA PHE A 930 -56.87 22.60 4.05
C PHE A 930 -58.12 21.89 4.58
N ARG A 931 -58.09 20.55 4.70
CA ARG A 931 -59.19 19.78 5.32
C ARG A 931 -59.46 20.21 6.76
N LYS A 932 -58.40 20.50 7.54
CA LYS A 932 -58.54 21.01 8.92
C LYS A 932 -59.08 22.44 8.96
N GLN A 933 -58.65 23.31 8.04
CA GLN A 933 -59.12 24.69 7.98
C GLN A 933 -60.59 24.79 7.58
N ASP A 934 -61.02 23.98 6.61
CA ASP A 934 -62.39 23.93 6.13
C ASP A 934 -63.26 22.95 6.95
N ARG A 935 -62.82 22.44 8.11
CA ARG A 935 -63.55 21.41 8.90
C ARG A 935 -65.00 21.81 9.15
N ASP A 936 -65.27 23.04 9.59
CA ASP A 936 -66.64 23.49 9.87
C ASP A 936 -67.51 23.55 8.61
N LYS A 937 -66.93 23.98 7.47
CA LYS A 937 -67.62 23.97 6.17
C LYS A 937 -67.86 22.55 5.66
N ASN A 938 -66.90 21.66 5.86
CA ASN A 938 -66.99 20.25 5.48
C ASN A 938 -68.03 19.52 6.32
N ILE A 939 -68.16 19.83 7.61
CA ILE A 939 -69.23 19.26 8.45
C ILE A 939 -70.60 19.68 7.92
N LEU A 940 -70.78 20.97 7.60
CA LEU A 940 -72.06 21.48 7.05
C LEU A 940 -72.40 20.84 5.70
N ALA A 941 -71.44 20.81 4.76
CA ALA A 941 -71.63 20.21 3.44
C ALA A 941 -71.86 18.69 3.53
N GLY A 942 -71.06 17.99 4.35
CA GLY A 942 -71.19 16.55 4.55
C GLY A 942 -72.52 16.16 5.19
N ARG A 943 -73.05 17.01 6.08
CA ARG A 943 -74.38 16.82 6.67
C ARG A 943 -75.46 16.88 5.62
N GLN A 944 -75.44 17.91 4.77
CA GLN A 944 -76.40 18.05 3.70
C GLN A 944 -76.36 16.86 2.73
N ILE A 945 -75.17 16.48 2.27
CA ILE A 945 -75.00 15.36 1.32
C ILE A 945 -75.47 14.03 1.93
N LEU A 946 -75.16 13.79 3.21
CA LEU A 946 -75.55 12.55 3.88
C LEU A 946 -77.07 12.49 4.13
N ASP A 947 -77.66 13.59 4.59
CA ASP A 947 -79.09 13.65 4.88
C ASP A 947 -79.91 13.43 3.61
N ASP A 948 -79.54 14.05 2.47
CA ASP A 948 -80.22 13.89 1.17
C ASP A 948 -80.24 12.41 0.69
N GLU A 949 -79.13 11.70 0.89
CA GLU A 949 -78.96 10.32 0.42
C GLU A 949 -79.62 9.30 1.37
N LEU A 950 -79.58 9.56 2.68
CA LEU A 950 -80.28 8.76 3.68
C LEU A 950 -81.79 8.86 3.52
N GLU A 951 -82.30 10.04 3.15
CA GLU A 951 -83.72 10.24 2.81
C GLU A 951 -84.12 9.40 1.59
N HIS A 952 -83.27 9.29 0.57
CA HIS A 952 -83.50 8.42 -0.60
C HIS A 952 -83.54 6.91 -0.26
N LEU A 953 -82.77 6.47 0.74
CA LEU A 953 -82.73 5.07 1.19
C LEU A 953 -83.81 4.74 2.24
N GLY A 954 -84.49 5.75 2.79
CA GLY A 954 -85.46 5.58 3.87
C GLY A 954 -84.83 5.18 5.21
N ILE A 955 -83.57 5.54 5.46
CA ILE A 955 -82.81 5.19 6.68
C ILE A 955 -82.61 6.46 7.52
N SER A 956 -82.84 6.42 8.83
CA SER A 956 -82.59 7.59 9.68
C SER A 956 -81.10 7.79 9.98
N LEU A 957 -80.66 9.05 10.18
CA LEU A 957 -79.26 9.37 10.53
C LEU A 957 -78.76 8.58 11.75
N LYS A 958 -79.60 8.39 12.77
CA LYS A 958 -79.28 7.59 13.97
C LYS A 958 -79.10 6.10 13.69
N GLU A 959 -79.79 5.54 12.70
CA GLU A 959 -79.62 4.14 12.31
C GLU A 959 -78.36 3.95 11.45
N ALA A 960 -78.12 4.89 10.53
CA ALA A 960 -76.90 4.89 9.73
C ALA A 960 -75.65 5.02 10.61
N GLU A 961 -75.65 5.94 11.58
CA GLU A 961 -74.56 6.18 12.53
C GLU A 961 -74.07 4.89 13.20
N LYS A 962 -74.99 4.03 13.67
CA LYS A 962 -74.66 2.75 14.35
C LYS A 962 -73.84 1.79 13.49
N HIS A 963 -74.00 1.83 12.17
CA HIS A 963 -73.27 0.97 11.24
C HIS A 963 -72.05 1.67 10.64
N LEU A 964 -72.10 3.00 10.49
CA LEU A 964 -71.05 3.79 9.85
C LEU A 964 -69.86 4.08 10.76
N LEU A 965 -70.10 4.49 12.02
CA LEU A 965 -69.00 4.82 12.94
C LEU A 965 -68.05 3.63 13.17
N PRO A 966 -68.54 2.39 13.44
CA PRO A 966 -67.65 1.24 13.64
C PRO A 966 -66.94 0.79 12.36
N ARG A 967 -67.56 0.98 11.18
CA ARG A 967 -66.96 0.57 9.90
C ARG A 967 -65.76 1.44 9.52
N TYR A 968 -65.84 2.74 9.78
CA TYR A 968 -64.80 3.70 9.38
C TYR A 968 -63.90 4.14 10.55
N ASN A 969 -64.07 3.56 11.75
CA ASN A 969 -63.29 3.89 12.95
C ASN A 969 -63.36 5.39 13.35
N PHE A 970 -64.53 6.01 13.23
CA PHE A 970 -64.75 7.38 13.73
C PHE A 970 -65.34 7.36 15.13
N ASN A 971 -64.93 8.32 15.97
CA ASN A 971 -65.40 8.40 17.36
C ASN A 971 -66.70 9.20 17.49
N ASP A 972 -66.90 10.17 16.61
CA ASP A 972 -68.07 11.05 16.61
C ASP A 972 -68.62 11.27 15.19
N VAL A 973 -69.86 11.76 15.13
CA VAL A 973 -70.56 12.04 13.88
C VAL A 973 -69.92 13.19 13.12
N ASP A 974 -69.35 14.18 13.80
CA ASP A 974 -68.74 15.35 13.15
C ASP A 974 -67.50 14.97 12.34
N GLU A 975 -66.72 13.98 12.78
CA GLU A 975 -65.62 13.40 12.01
C GLU A 975 -66.12 12.69 10.76
N LEU A 976 -67.20 11.92 10.87
CA LEU A 976 -67.85 11.28 9.73
C LEU A 976 -68.36 12.33 8.72
N LEU A 977 -69.06 13.36 9.20
CA LEU A 977 -69.58 14.45 8.38
C LEU A 977 -68.45 15.27 7.73
N ALA A 978 -67.39 15.59 8.48
CA ALA A 978 -66.21 16.26 7.93
C ALA A 978 -65.53 15.41 6.84
N ALA A 979 -65.47 14.10 7.01
CA ALA A 979 -64.90 13.18 6.02
C ALA A 979 -65.77 13.05 4.76
N ILE A 980 -67.10 13.10 4.90
CA ILE A 980 -68.03 13.12 3.76
C ILE A 980 -67.92 14.45 3.01
N GLY A 981 -68.02 15.59 3.70
CA GLY A 981 -67.94 16.90 3.06
C GLY A 981 -66.55 17.23 2.52
N GLY A 982 -65.51 16.65 3.11
CA GLY A 982 -64.14 16.71 2.59
C GLY A 982 -63.85 15.73 1.45
N GLY A 983 -64.76 14.80 1.15
CA GLY A 983 -64.62 13.78 0.09
C GLY A 983 -63.70 12.60 0.43
N ASP A 984 -63.27 12.45 1.69
CA ASP A 984 -62.45 11.32 2.15
C ASP A 984 -63.22 10.00 2.08
N ILE A 985 -64.56 10.06 2.26
CA ILE A 985 -65.45 8.91 2.10
C ILE A 985 -66.30 9.12 0.85
N ARG A 986 -66.16 8.20 -0.11
CA ARG A 986 -67.01 8.21 -1.31
C ARG A 986 -68.42 7.76 -0.94
N LEU A 987 -69.39 8.65 -1.11
CA LEU A 987 -70.80 8.43 -0.74
C LEU A 987 -71.34 7.08 -1.26
N ASN A 988 -71.11 6.75 -2.53
CA ASN A 988 -71.61 5.51 -3.14
C ASN A 988 -71.13 4.22 -2.45
N GLN A 989 -69.90 4.18 -1.93
CA GLN A 989 -69.42 3.01 -1.18
C GLN A 989 -70.14 2.87 0.16
N MET A 990 -70.47 4.00 0.76
CA MET A 990 -71.20 4.08 2.01
C MET A 990 -72.67 3.69 1.82
N VAL A 991 -73.31 4.19 0.77
CA VAL A 991 -74.66 3.83 0.33
C VAL A 991 -74.76 2.34 0.02
N ASN A 992 -73.84 1.80 -0.79
CA ASN A 992 -73.83 0.36 -1.11
C ASN A 992 -73.64 -0.50 0.14
N PHE A 993 -72.86 -0.03 1.12
CA PHE A 993 -72.73 -0.73 2.39
C PHE A 993 -74.03 -0.71 3.19
N LEU A 994 -74.66 0.46 3.33
CA LEU A 994 -75.95 0.58 3.99
C LEU A 994 -76.99 -0.31 3.29
N GLN A 995 -77.09 -0.25 1.97
CA GLN A 995 -77.95 -1.14 1.19
C GLN A 995 -77.63 -2.63 1.43
N SER A 996 -76.36 -3.04 1.50
CA SER A 996 -76.02 -4.45 1.77
C SER A 996 -76.40 -4.94 3.17
N GLN A 997 -76.49 -4.02 4.15
CA GLN A 997 -76.90 -4.34 5.51
C GLN A 997 -78.43 -4.37 5.66
N PHE A 998 -79.14 -3.48 4.95
CA PHE A 998 -80.59 -3.33 5.06
C PHE A 998 -81.40 -4.07 3.96
N ASN A 999 -80.81 -4.39 2.79
CA ASN A 999 -81.43 -5.07 1.65
C ASN A 999 -80.52 -6.18 1.07
N LYS A 1000 -80.74 -7.45 1.48
CA LYS A 1000 -80.06 -8.63 0.89
C LYS A 1000 -80.92 -9.29 -0.21
N PRO A 1001 -80.51 -9.29 -1.49
CA PRO A 1001 -81.23 -9.98 -2.57
C PRO A 1001 -81.15 -11.51 -2.43
N SER A 1002 -82.16 -12.23 -2.95
CA SER A 1002 -82.27 -13.70 -2.84
C SER A 1002 -81.26 -14.42 -3.75
N ALA A 1003 -81.01 -15.72 -3.49
CA ALA A 1003 -80.06 -16.50 -4.30
C ALA A 1003 -80.50 -16.65 -5.78
N GLU A 1004 -81.81 -16.70 -6.05
CA GLU A 1004 -82.36 -16.75 -7.41
C GLU A 1004 -82.10 -15.45 -8.19
N GLU A 1005 -82.21 -14.29 -7.54
CA GLU A 1005 -81.93 -12.99 -8.17
C GLU A 1005 -80.46 -12.88 -8.57
N GLN A 1006 -79.56 -13.49 -7.79
CA GLN A 1006 -78.12 -13.50 -8.07
C GLN A 1006 -77.77 -14.40 -9.26
N ASP A 1007 -78.36 -15.60 -9.37
CA ASP A 1007 -78.17 -16.48 -10.53
C ASP A 1007 -78.72 -15.83 -11.82
N ALA A 1008 -79.87 -15.17 -11.74
CA ALA A 1008 -80.46 -14.45 -12.87
C ALA A 1008 -79.58 -13.27 -13.35
N ALA A 1009 -78.96 -12.55 -12.41
CA ALA A 1009 -78.02 -11.47 -12.73
C ALA A 1009 -76.74 -11.99 -13.39
N ALA A 1010 -76.19 -13.12 -12.90
CA ALA A 1010 -75.00 -13.75 -13.49
C ALA A 1010 -75.26 -14.20 -14.95
N LEU A 1011 -76.43 -14.79 -15.21
CA LEU A 1011 -76.83 -15.21 -16.56
C LEU A 1011 -76.96 -14.01 -17.53
N LYS A 1012 -77.56 -12.91 -17.07
CA LYS A 1012 -77.69 -11.67 -17.85
C LYS A 1012 -76.33 -11.05 -18.21
N GLN A 1013 -75.38 -11.02 -17.27
CA GLN A 1013 -74.03 -10.50 -17.54
C GLN A 1013 -73.27 -11.33 -18.56
N LEU A 1014 -73.43 -12.66 -18.55
CA LEU A 1014 -72.82 -13.54 -19.54
C LEU A 1014 -73.43 -13.35 -20.93
N GLN A 1015 -74.75 -13.17 -21.02
CA GLN A 1015 -75.44 -12.94 -22.29
C GLN A 1015 -75.10 -11.56 -22.91
N GLN A 1016 -74.91 -10.52 -22.09
CA GLN A 1016 -74.57 -9.17 -22.57
C GLN A 1016 -73.11 -9.04 -23.05
N LYS A 1017 -72.21 -9.96 -22.68
CA LYS A 1017 -70.80 -9.98 -23.13
C LYS A 1017 -70.58 -10.75 -24.43
N SER A 1018 -71.59 -10.87 -25.29
CA SER A 1018 -71.45 -11.45 -26.63
C SER A 1018 -70.52 -10.58 -27.49
N TYR A 1019 -69.22 -10.82 -27.34
CA TYR A 1019 -68.15 -10.20 -28.11
C TYR A 1019 -68.30 -10.63 -29.56
N THR A 1020 -68.45 -9.63 -30.43
CA THR A 1020 -68.24 -9.79 -31.87
C THR A 1020 -66.80 -10.28 -32.08
N PRO A 1021 -66.57 -11.34 -32.88
CA PRO A 1021 -65.23 -11.87 -33.09
C PRO A 1021 -64.39 -10.80 -33.77
N GLN A 1022 -63.42 -10.22 -33.04
CA GLN A 1022 -62.43 -9.33 -33.65
C GLN A 1022 -61.64 -10.12 -34.69
N ASN A 1023 -61.62 -9.60 -35.91
CA ASN A 1023 -60.86 -10.07 -37.07
C ASN A 1023 -59.47 -10.58 -36.67
N ARG A 1024 -59.31 -11.91 -36.59
CA ARG A 1024 -58.02 -12.60 -36.46
C ARG A 1024 -57.28 -12.48 -37.80
N SER A 1025 -56.60 -11.36 -38.02
CA SER A 1025 -55.85 -11.05 -39.24
C SER A 1025 -54.39 -11.53 -39.23
N LYS A 1026 -53.99 -12.41 -38.31
CA LYS A 1026 -52.66 -13.05 -38.31
C LYS A 1026 -52.77 -14.51 -37.82
N ASP A 1027 -53.22 -15.41 -38.71
CA ASP A 1027 -53.24 -16.87 -38.49
C ASP A 1027 -51.97 -17.58 -38.98
N ASN A 1028 -50.98 -16.82 -39.46
CA ASN A 1028 -49.71 -17.34 -39.96
C ASN A 1028 -48.81 -17.79 -38.80
N GLY A 1029 -48.60 -19.10 -38.66
CA GLY A 1029 -47.65 -19.70 -37.71
C GLY A 1029 -48.21 -20.57 -36.58
N ARG A 1030 -49.52 -20.88 -36.55
CA ARG A 1030 -50.12 -21.74 -35.49
C ARG A 1030 -49.77 -23.22 -35.61
N VAL A 1031 -49.77 -23.75 -36.83
CA VAL A 1031 -49.49 -25.16 -37.12
C VAL A 1031 -48.45 -25.24 -38.23
N VAL A 1032 -47.44 -26.06 -38.02
CA VAL A 1032 -46.37 -26.37 -38.98
C VAL A 1032 -46.56 -27.81 -39.40
N VAL A 1033 -46.75 -28.06 -40.70
CA VAL A 1033 -46.98 -29.40 -41.24
C VAL A 1033 -45.73 -29.82 -42.00
N GLU A 1034 -45.12 -30.95 -41.62
CA GLU A 1034 -43.84 -31.43 -42.18
C GLU A 1034 -42.75 -30.35 -42.31
N GLY A 1035 -42.63 -29.48 -41.30
CA GLY A 1035 -41.66 -28.37 -41.30
C GLY A 1035 -42.04 -27.15 -42.14
N VAL A 1036 -43.18 -27.18 -42.84
CA VAL A 1036 -43.70 -26.07 -43.64
C VAL A 1036 -44.76 -25.30 -42.85
N GLY A 1037 -44.44 -24.04 -42.49
CA GLY A 1037 -45.40 -23.10 -41.92
C GLY A 1037 -46.29 -22.46 -42.98
N ASN A 1038 -47.30 -21.70 -42.55
CA ASN A 1038 -48.21 -20.92 -43.41
C ASN A 1038 -49.05 -21.71 -44.43
N LEU A 1039 -49.30 -23.00 -44.18
CA LEU A 1039 -50.28 -23.78 -44.94
C LEU A 1039 -51.70 -23.45 -44.48
N MET A 1040 -52.66 -23.49 -45.41
CA MET A 1040 -54.08 -23.36 -45.08
C MET A 1040 -54.49 -24.54 -44.19
N HIS A 1041 -54.88 -24.26 -42.95
CA HIS A 1041 -55.27 -25.28 -41.98
C HIS A 1041 -56.46 -24.82 -41.14
N HIS A 1042 -57.21 -25.76 -40.57
CA HIS A 1042 -58.27 -25.50 -39.61
C HIS A 1042 -58.32 -26.60 -38.55
N ILE A 1043 -58.74 -26.26 -37.32
CA ILE A 1043 -58.92 -27.23 -36.23
C ILE A 1043 -60.19 -28.08 -36.47
N ALA A 1044 -60.09 -29.40 -36.31
CA ALA A 1044 -61.22 -30.32 -36.47
C ALA A 1044 -62.22 -30.22 -35.31
N ARG A 1045 -63.52 -30.26 -35.61
CA ARG A 1045 -64.59 -30.11 -34.60
C ARG A 1045 -64.81 -31.33 -33.71
N CYS A 1046 -64.44 -32.53 -34.17
CA CYS A 1046 -64.62 -33.77 -33.41
C CYS A 1046 -63.71 -33.83 -32.17
N CYS A 1047 -62.43 -33.48 -32.31
CA CYS A 1047 -61.45 -33.54 -31.23
C CYS A 1047 -61.01 -32.17 -30.69
N GLN A 1048 -61.18 -31.07 -31.44
CA GLN A 1048 -60.85 -29.69 -31.05
C GLN A 1048 -59.43 -29.48 -30.48
N PRO A 1049 -58.35 -30.01 -31.08
CA PRO A 1049 -57.01 -30.00 -30.47
C PRO A 1049 -56.53 -28.59 -30.09
N ILE A 1050 -55.81 -28.49 -28.95
CA ILE A 1050 -55.21 -27.25 -28.41
C ILE A 1050 -53.69 -27.42 -28.17
N PRO A 1051 -52.91 -26.34 -28.03
CA PRO A 1051 -51.47 -26.45 -27.76
C PRO A 1051 -51.16 -27.34 -26.54
N GLY A 1052 -50.40 -28.40 -26.79
CA GLY A 1052 -50.08 -29.48 -25.85
C GLY A 1052 -50.66 -30.84 -26.25
N ASP A 1053 -51.73 -30.87 -27.05
CA ASP A 1053 -52.25 -32.10 -27.66
C ASP A 1053 -51.36 -32.52 -28.85
N GLU A 1054 -51.01 -33.81 -29.00
CA GLU A 1054 -50.39 -34.31 -30.23
C GLU A 1054 -51.38 -34.20 -31.40
N ILE A 1055 -50.93 -33.65 -32.54
CA ILE A 1055 -51.79 -33.35 -33.68
C ILE A 1055 -51.32 -34.04 -34.96
N VAL A 1056 -52.27 -34.34 -35.83
CA VAL A 1056 -52.07 -34.91 -37.16
C VAL A 1056 -52.94 -34.14 -38.13
N GLY A 1057 -52.39 -33.77 -39.27
CA GLY A 1057 -53.13 -33.11 -40.34
C GLY A 1057 -53.76 -34.11 -41.30
N PHE A 1058 -54.96 -33.82 -41.76
CA PHE A 1058 -55.60 -34.51 -42.89
C PHE A 1058 -55.86 -33.51 -44.01
N ILE A 1059 -55.22 -33.70 -45.16
CA ILE A 1059 -55.39 -32.85 -46.34
C ILE A 1059 -56.82 -33.02 -46.85
N THR A 1060 -57.65 -31.97 -46.79
CA THR A 1060 -59.02 -31.97 -47.32
C THR A 1060 -59.06 -31.59 -48.80
N GLN A 1061 -60.18 -31.81 -49.52
CA GLN A 1061 -60.25 -31.50 -50.96
C GLN A 1061 -60.34 -30.00 -51.27
N GLY A 1062 -60.57 -29.13 -50.27
CA GLY A 1062 -60.75 -27.70 -50.53
C GLY A 1062 -60.65 -26.74 -49.34
N ARG A 1063 -60.48 -27.23 -48.11
CA ARG A 1063 -60.35 -26.37 -46.90
C ARG A 1063 -58.93 -26.38 -46.33
N GLY A 1064 -57.96 -26.80 -47.12
CA GLY A 1064 -56.59 -27.04 -46.66
C GLY A 1064 -56.51 -28.27 -45.75
N ILE A 1065 -55.75 -28.18 -44.67
CA ILE A 1065 -55.44 -29.28 -43.76
C ILE A 1065 -56.39 -29.22 -42.54
N SER A 1066 -57.17 -30.27 -42.32
CA SER A 1066 -57.95 -30.48 -41.10
C SER A 1066 -57.03 -31.03 -40.01
N VAL A 1067 -56.83 -30.28 -38.93
CA VAL A 1067 -55.93 -30.65 -37.82
C VAL A 1067 -56.74 -31.42 -36.77
N HIS A 1068 -56.41 -32.69 -36.62
CA HIS A 1068 -57.01 -33.60 -35.63
C HIS A 1068 -56.03 -33.86 -34.48
N ARG A 1069 -56.54 -34.27 -33.32
CA ARG A 1069 -55.72 -34.89 -32.27
C ARG A 1069 -55.28 -36.28 -32.77
N ALA A 1070 -54.05 -36.69 -32.45
CA ALA A 1070 -53.44 -37.91 -32.98
C ALA A 1070 -54.23 -39.21 -32.68
N ASP A 1071 -55.00 -39.21 -31.60
CA ASP A 1071 -55.86 -40.29 -31.09
C ASP A 1071 -57.36 -40.11 -31.43
N CYS A 1072 -57.70 -39.26 -32.40
CA CYS A 1072 -59.10 -39.00 -32.79
C CYS A 1072 -59.71 -40.17 -33.58
N GLU A 1073 -60.92 -40.61 -33.21
CA GLU A 1073 -61.65 -41.71 -33.88
C GLU A 1073 -61.92 -41.41 -35.37
N GLN A 1074 -62.39 -40.20 -35.71
CA GLN A 1074 -62.60 -39.80 -37.10
C GLN A 1074 -61.28 -39.70 -37.87
N LEU A 1075 -60.16 -39.36 -37.21
CA LEU A 1075 -58.84 -39.41 -37.85
C LEU A 1075 -58.45 -40.86 -38.16
N ALA A 1076 -58.77 -41.82 -37.28
CA ALA A 1076 -58.52 -43.23 -37.53
C ALA A 1076 -59.35 -43.75 -38.72
N GLU A 1077 -60.62 -43.32 -38.86
CA GLU A 1077 -61.43 -43.62 -40.04
C GLU A 1077 -60.82 -43.02 -41.32
N LEU A 1078 -60.35 -41.78 -41.27
CA LEU A 1078 -59.68 -41.13 -42.41
C LEU A 1078 -58.36 -41.81 -42.78
N ARG A 1079 -57.61 -42.31 -41.78
CA ARG A 1079 -56.38 -43.09 -41.96
C ARG A 1079 -56.64 -44.43 -42.65
N SER A 1080 -57.82 -45.00 -42.45
CA SER A 1080 -58.26 -46.21 -43.14
C SER A 1080 -58.64 -45.96 -44.61
N HIS A 1081 -59.28 -44.81 -44.91
CA HIS A 1081 -59.80 -44.53 -46.25
C HIS A 1081 -58.79 -43.89 -47.21
N ALA A 1082 -57.93 -43.00 -46.73
CA ALA A 1082 -57.00 -42.23 -47.57
C ALA A 1082 -55.71 -41.90 -46.79
N PRO A 1083 -54.85 -42.90 -46.51
CA PRO A 1083 -53.64 -42.72 -45.72
C PRO A 1083 -52.66 -41.72 -46.34
N GLU A 1084 -52.65 -41.57 -47.67
CA GLU A 1084 -51.80 -40.62 -48.41
C GLU A 1084 -52.15 -39.15 -48.14
N ARG A 1085 -53.30 -38.89 -47.52
CA ARG A 1085 -53.76 -37.54 -47.17
C ARG A 1085 -53.44 -37.17 -45.72
N ILE A 1086 -52.85 -38.10 -44.96
CA ILE A 1086 -52.41 -37.85 -43.59
C ILE A 1086 -50.99 -37.28 -43.62
N VAL A 1087 -50.79 -36.22 -42.85
CA VAL A 1087 -49.53 -35.50 -42.75
C VAL A 1087 -49.21 -35.21 -41.29
N ASP A 1088 -47.94 -35.32 -40.93
CA ASP A 1088 -47.47 -35.01 -39.58
C ASP A 1088 -47.48 -33.49 -39.35
N ALA A 1089 -48.00 -33.08 -38.20
CA ALA A 1089 -48.16 -31.67 -37.84
C ALA A 1089 -47.62 -31.41 -36.43
N VAL A 1090 -47.06 -30.23 -36.22
CA VAL A 1090 -46.60 -29.75 -34.92
C VAL A 1090 -47.16 -28.34 -34.66
N TRP A 1091 -47.33 -28.00 -33.39
CA TRP A 1091 -47.71 -26.65 -32.97
C TRP A 1091 -46.54 -25.68 -33.24
N GLY A 1092 -46.80 -24.58 -33.93
CA GLY A 1092 -45.79 -23.54 -34.17
C GLY A 1092 -45.62 -22.60 -32.97
N GLU A 1093 -44.68 -21.65 -33.07
CA GLU A 1093 -44.31 -20.74 -31.96
C GLU A 1093 -45.37 -19.65 -31.69
N SER A 1094 -46.35 -19.47 -32.59
CA SER A 1094 -47.30 -18.36 -32.59
C SER A 1094 -48.71 -18.73 -32.08
N TYR A 1095 -48.83 -19.37 -30.91
CA TYR A 1095 -50.13 -19.80 -30.34
C TYR A 1095 -50.81 -18.77 -29.43
N SER A 1096 -50.49 -17.47 -29.56
CA SER A 1096 -50.98 -16.38 -28.70
C SER A 1096 -52.48 -16.05 -28.83
N ALA A 1097 -53.22 -16.76 -29.68
CA ALA A 1097 -54.68 -16.62 -29.79
C ALA A 1097 -55.38 -17.79 -29.07
N GLY A 1098 -56.40 -17.48 -28.27
CA GLY A 1098 -57.19 -18.49 -27.58
C GLY A 1098 -57.92 -19.45 -28.53
N TYR A 1099 -57.98 -20.71 -28.12
CA TYR A 1099 -58.68 -21.80 -28.79
C TYR A 1099 -60.02 -22.06 -28.11
N SER A 1100 -61.08 -22.22 -28.90
CA SER A 1100 -62.41 -22.51 -28.38
C SER A 1100 -62.60 -24.01 -28.18
N LEU A 1101 -63.03 -24.42 -26.98
CA LEU A 1101 -63.40 -25.79 -26.66
C LEU A 1101 -64.64 -25.83 -25.76
N VAL A 1102 -65.31 -26.99 -25.70
CA VAL A 1102 -66.48 -27.19 -24.83
C VAL A 1102 -66.09 -28.02 -23.60
N VAL A 1103 -66.41 -27.51 -22.42
CA VAL A 1103 -66.31 -28.24 -21.14
C VAL A 1103 -67.72 -28.61 -20.68
N ARG A 1104 -67.94 -29.89 -20.42
CA ARG A 1104 -69.17 -30.40 -19.80
C ARG A 1104 -68.95 -30.53 -18.30
N VAL A 1105 -69.85 -29.97 -17.53
CA VAL A 1105 -69.92 -30.07 -16.07
C VAL A 1105 -71.23 -30.75 -15.69
N VAL A 1106 -71.15 -31.89 -15.02
CA VAL A 1106 -72.28 -32.60 -14.44
C VAL A 1106 -72.23 -32.40 -12.93
N ALA A 1107 -73.31 -31.92 -12.33
CA ALA A 1107 -73.37 -31.54 -10.92
C ALA A 1107 -74.74 -31.85 -10.31
N ASN A 1108 -74.81 -31.97 -8.99
CA ASN A 1108 -76.09 -31.98 -8.27
C ASN A 1108 -76.75 -30.60 -8.39
N ASP A 1109 -78.02 -30.58 -8.78
CA ASP A 1109 -78.75 -29.34 -9.03
C ASP A 1109 -79.04 -28.60 -7.72
N ARG A 1110 -78.47 -27.40 -7.55
CA ARG A 1110 -78.75 -26.50 -6.42
C ARG A 1110 -78.73 -25.03 -6.81
N SER A 1111 -79.45 -24.22 -6.03
CA SER A 1111 -79.42 -22.77 -6.15
C SER A 1111 -78.00 -22.22 -5.87
N GLY A 1112 -77.53 -21.32 -6.73
CA GLY A 1112 -76.18 -20.75 -6.68
C GLY A 1112 -75.08 -21.54 -7.39
N LEU A 1113 -75.38 -22.73 -7.95
CA LEU A 1113 -74.37 -23.55 -8.65
C LEU A 1113 -73.75 -22.80 -9.84
N LEU A 1114 -74.57 -22.11 -10.63
CA LEU A 1114 -74.11 -21.31 -11.78
C LEU A 1114 -73.21 -20.15 -11.33
N ARG A 1115 -73.53 -19.47 -10.22
CA ARG A 1115 -72.67 -18.45 -9.62
C ARG A 1115 -71.31 -19.01 -9.21
N ASP A 1116 -71.26 -20.17 -8.56
CA ASP A 1116 -70.00 -20.76 -8.11
C ASP A 1116 -69.10 -21.11 -9.30
N ILE A 1117 -69.66 -21.74 -10.34
CA ILE A 1117 -68.94 -22.08 -11.58
C ILE A 1117 -68.44 -20.82 -12.29
N THR A 1118 -69.30 -19.81 -12.45
CA THR A 1118 -68.94 -18.57 -13.16
C THR A 1118 -67.91 -17.74 -12.41
N THR A 1119 -67.92 -17.75 -11.07
CA THR A 1119 -66.91 -17.10 -10.22
C THR A 1119 -65.54 -17.74 -10.42
N ILE A 1120 -65.47 -19.07 -10.51
CA ILE A 1120 -64.22 -19.80 -10.78
C ILE A 1120 -63.66 -19.43 -12.16
N LEU A 1121 -64.50 -19.41 -13.19
CA LEU A 1121 -64.09 -19.05 -14.55
C LEU A 1121 -63.60 -17.60 -14.66
N ALA A 1122 -64.28 -16.67 -13.97
CA ALA A 1122 -63.87 -15.27 -13.91
C ALA A 1122 -62.50 -15.10 -13.22
N ASN A 1123 -62.26 -15.82 -12.12
CA ASN A 1123 -60.98 -15.79 -11.41
C ASN A 1123 -59.83 -16.40 -12.22
N GLU A 1124 -60.10 -17.44 -13.01
CA GLU A 1124 -59.11 -18.03 -13.94
C GLU A 1124 -58.93 -17.22 -15.24
N LYS A 1125 -59.65 -16.09 -15.40
CA LYS A 1125 -59.60 -15.23 -16.58
C LYS A 1125 -59.89 -16.00 -17.89
N VAL A 1126 -60.77 -16.98 -17.81
CA VAL A 1126 -61.22 -17.77 -18.97
C VAL A 1126 -62.43 -17.08 -19.59
N ASN A 1127 -62.34 -16.78 -20.89
CA ASN A 1127 -63.47 -16.21 -21.62
C ASN A 1127 -64.52 -17.30 -21.87
N VAL A 1128 -65.74 -17.08 -21.39
CA VAL A 1128 -66.89 -17.96 -21.64
C VAL A 1128 -67.65 -17.43 -22.86
N LEU A 1129 -67.61 -18.17 -23.96
CA LEU A 1129 -68.24 -17.82 -25.23
C LEU A 1129 -69.73 -18.20 -25.28
N GLY A 1130 -70.12 -19.20 -24.50
CA GLY A 1130 -71.51 -19.64 -24.42
C GLY A 1130 -71.71 -20.66 -23.31
N VAL A 1131 -72.92 -20.68 -22.74
CA VAL A 1131 -73.31 -21.63 -21.69
C VAL A 1131 -74.65 -22.25 -22.09
N ALA A 1132 -74.71 -23.58 -22.13
CA ALA A 1132 -75.93 -24.34 -22.32
C ALA A 1132 -76.15 -25.22 -21.08
N SER A 1133 -77.21 -24.94 -20.33
CA SER A 1133 -77.57 -25.71 -19.14
C SER A 1133 -78.82 -26.55 -19.40
N ARG A 1134 -78.83 -27.77 -18.88
CA ARG A 1134 -79.98 -28.68 -18.87
C ARG A 1134 -80.06 -29.30 -17.48
N SER A 1135 -81.19 -29.18 -16.80
CA SER A 1135 -81.43 -29.89 -15.54
C SER A 1135 -82.34 -31.10 -15.79
N ASP A 1136 -81.92 -32.28 -15.32
CA ASP A 1136 -82.77 -33.45 -15.20
C ASP A 1136 -83.44 -33.43 -13.82
N THR A 1137 -84.69 -32.95 -13.79
CA THR A 1137 -85.50 -32.86 -12.58
C THR A 1137 -85.78 -34.22 -11.93
N LYS A 1138 -85.66 -35.34 -12.64
CA LYS A 1138 -85.89 -36.68 -12.07
C LYS A 1138 -84.69 -37.20 -11.30
N GLN A 1139 -83.48 -36.90 -11.78
CA GLN A 1139 -82.23 -37.33 -11.14
C GLN A 1139 -81.61 -36.26 -10.24
N GLN A 1140 -82.17 -35.04 -10.21
CA GLN A 1140 -81.57 -33.86 -9.56
C GLN A 1140 -80.15 -33.56 -10.07
N LEU A 1141 -79.92 -33.78 -11.36
CA LEU A 1141 -78.62 -33.57 -12.01
C LEU A 1141 -78.70 -32.40 -13.00
N ALA A 1142 -77.83 -31.42 -12.83
CA ALA A 1142 -77.60 -30.36 -13.78
C ALA A 1142 -76.41 -30.72 -14.69
N THR A 1143 -76.63 -30.67 -16.01
CA THR A 1143 -75.59 -30.78 -17.02
C THR A 1143 -75.38 -29.43 -17.69
N ILE A 1144 -74.19 -28.86 -17.54
CA ILE A 1144 -73.82 -27.54 -18.04
C ILE A 1144 -72.68 -27.69 -19.04
N ASP A 1145 -72.95 -27.39 -20.32
CA ASP A 1145 -71.97 -27.34 -21.39
C ASP A 1145 -71.51 -25.89 -21.59
N MET A 1146 -70.24 -25.61 -21.32
CA MET A 1146 -69.64 -24.29 -21.42
C MET A 1146 -68.65 -24.24 -22.57
N THR A 1147 -68.91 -23.37 -23.54
CA THR A 1147 -67.94 -23.05 -24.58
C THR A 1147 -66.99 -22.01 -24.03
N ILE A 1148 -65.72 -22.37 -23.88
CA ILE A 1148 -64.67 -21.52 -23.31
C ILE A 1148 -63.54 -21.31 -24.30
N GLU A 1149 -62.84 -20.18 -24.17
CA GLU A 1149 -61.63 -19.87 -24.91
C GLU A 1149 -60.41 -20.05 -23.98
N ILE A 1150 -59.47 -20.92 -24.38
CA ILE A 1150 -58.29 -21.29 -23.59
C ILE A 1150 -57.01 -21.24 -24.43
N TYR A 1151 -55.88 -20.98 -23.80
CA TYR A 1151 -54.61 -20.79 -24.51
C TYR A 1151 -53.78 -22.07 -24.67
N ASN A 1152 -53.76 -22.92 -23.64
CA ASN A 1152 -52.95 -24.13 -23.62
C ASN A 1152 -53.57 -25.19 -22.68
N LEU A 1153 -53.06 -26.41 -22.79
CA LEU A 1153 -53.50 -27.56 -21.99
C LEU A 1153 -53.29 -27.38 -20.48
N GLN A 1154 -52.26 -26.65 -20.03
CA GLN A 1154 -52.02 -26.40 -18.61
C GLN A 1154 -53.12 -25.56 -17.96
N VAL A 1155 -53.60 -24.51 -18.64
CA VAL A 1155 -54.72 -23.68 -18.15
C VAL A 1155 -56.00 -24.51 -18.13
N LEU A 1156 -56.24 -25.36 -19.15
CA LEU A 1156 -57.39 -26.27 -19.16
C LEU A 1156 -57.37 -27.22 -17.95
N GLY A 1157 -56.23 -27.86 -17.69
CA GLY A 1157 -56.08 -28.75 -16.54
C GLY A 1157 -56.36 -28.06 -15.21
N ARG A 1158 -55.90 -26.81 -15.03
CA ARG A 1158 -56.17 -26.01 -13.82
C ARG A 1158 -57.65 -25.67 -13.67
N VAL A 1159 -58.31 -25.26 -14.76
CA VAL A 1159 -59.73 -24.91 -14.78
C VAL A 1159 -60.61 -26.12 -14.46
N LEU A 1160 -60.34 -27.27 -15.10
CA LEU A 1160 -61.04 -28.53 -14.79
C LEU A 1160 -60.81 -28.95 -13.34
N GLY A 1161 -59.57 -28.84 -12.83
CA GLY A 1161 -59.26 -29.12 -11.43
C GLY A 1161 -60.06 -28.26 -10.45
N LYS A 1162 -60.18 -26.94 -10.72
CA LYS A 1162 -60.98 -26.04 -9.88
C LYS A 1162 -62.49 -26.28 -9.99
N LEU A 1163 -62.99 -26.62 -11.18
CA LEU A 1163 -64.40 -26.99 -11.35
C LEU A 1163 -64.72 -28.27 -10.56
N ASN A 1164 -63.83 -29.27 -10.60
CA ASN A 1164 -63.96 -30.51 -9.82
C ASN A 1164 -63.79 -30.32 -8.31
N GLN A 1165 -63.26 -29.18 -7.84
CA GLN A 1165 -63.19 -28.86 -6.40
C GLN A 1165 -64.51 -28.32 -5.84
N VAL A 1166 -65.47 -27.94 -6.70
CA VAL A 1166 -66.80 -27.50 -6.24
C VAL A 1166 -67.54 -28.73 -5.72
N PRO A 1167 -67.99 -28.74 -4.46
CA PRO A 1167 -68.47 -29.95 -3.79
C PRO A 1167 -69.66 -30.64 -4.48
N ASP A 1168 -70.46 -29.91 -5.27
CA ASP A 1168 -71.62 -30.45 -5.97
C ASP A 1168 -71.33 -30.89 -7.41
N VAL A 1169 -70.12 -30.61 -7.93
CA VAL A 1169 -69.69 -31.05 -9.25
C VAL A 1169 -69.27 -32.51 -9.17
N ILE A 1170 -69.97 -33.37 -9.91
CA ILE A 1170 -69.69 -34.81 -9.99
C ILE A 1170 -68.56 -35.07 -10.98
N ASP A 1171 -68.59 -34.40 -12.13
CA ASP A 1171 -67.58 -34.56 -13.20
C ASP A 1171 -67.50 -33.27 -14.05
N ALA A 1172 -66.29 -32.75 -14.21
CA ALA A 1172 -65.97 -31.70 -15.17
C ALA A 1172 -64.89 -32.19 -16.14
N ARG A 1173 -65.24 -32.29 -17.43
CA ARG A 1173 -64.36 -32.78 -18.49
C ARG A 1173 -64.57 -32.08 -19.82
N ARG A 1174 -63.55 -32.12 -20.68
CA ARG A 1174 -63.64 -31.66 -22.07
C ARG A 1174 -64.60 -32.56 -22.85
N LEU A 1175 -65.53 -31.95 -23.58
CA LEU A 1175 -66.47 -32.66 -24.44
C LEU A 1175 -65.83 -32.90 -25.82
N HIS A 1176 -65.61 -34.15 -26.20
CA HIS A 1176 -65.25 -34.50 -27.58
C HIS A 1176 -66.54 -34.62 -28.41
N GLY A 1177 -66.55 -34.05 -29.61
CA GLY A 1177 -67.66 -34.17 -30.53
C GLY A 1177 -67.73 -35.58 -31.12
N SER A 1178 -68.75 -36.32 -30.68
CA SER A 1178 -69.25 -37.52 -31.34
C SER A 1178 -69.80 -37.22 -32.72
#